data_AF-A0A9P3C4S8-F1
#
_entry.id   AF-A0A9P3C4S8-F1
#
_cell.length_a   1.000
_cell.length_b   1.000
_cell.length_c   1.000
_cell.angle_alpha   90.00
_cell.angle_beta   90.00
_cell.angle_gamma   90.00
#
_symmetry.space_group_name_H-M   'P 1'
#
loop_
_entity.id
_entity.type
_entity.pdbx_description
1 polymer ?
#
loop_
_entity_poly.entity_id
_entity_poly.type
_entity_poly.pdbx_seq_one_letter_code
_entity_poly.pdbx_strand_id
1 'polypeptide(L)'
;MAIPAALPPLPFNPTRVRSYVLRLPLFTRLVLLAIVVFWLLELQTIWGVVQWGSLTPSEIGIGSMYRLNTYPFIHVGFFHAFVNLLALTPLLERFEAEHGTLTAVALFLGPLSTFPAGIYILIEKFILHSNTAVVGASVWVFLLLGSEAIKTFKSNPYFSLGTAKIPTWTSPLFACALVSIFMPNTSFLGHLSAIIIGYLLGLGYLKVLVPPEKILRWIEGKLNLLGRLPHYVSVDQKTYGRYGVLPTATAAVGAVIRRLRSNPQFLFVRLPYILSLLCIIAGVVWLLLLPLDEYARRTYISENALLPGQVHAYFSGSEQNIFRGYKRELESLLNSGNQEGQEAKDSELTPVISDQIQSVLRAAGLKVATQKYEYTSSGITHEGQNVYAIIHAPRGDATEAIVLVAAWKTADGELNLNGVSLALTLARYFKRWSLWSKDIIFLFPPDSKSGTQAWIDAYHDMQPPSVQPLPLKSGALQGGLVIEYPFDHRFESLHIVYDGVNGQLPNLDLFNTVISIAGGQMGIGTSLQEMWEHDDSYQKRLQTILRGMVKQGFGHATGAHSSFIPYHIDAITLQTKGDGWQDEMALGRTVESLCRSLNNLLEHLHQSFFFYLLMHTNRFVSIGTYLPSAMLIAGNFTIMAIALWMRTGYYMHALATSTTKGEGPQDKKSPADQATNAETNGELNDSNPKELPSPGSVLERQLALPLTLVIGLHLLGLVPLFIFNNIHHKYYTTATYTCLGAGVILPLIVSALLNHGVSSPPTTQQYFLTKSFSLLLLGLFLSTLATLNFSLSFMVGLLCAPLSFVKRISPQTKAALRYPIAILGLLVLNVLSPPAVLIGACWYSGVTVETVLTQAAFGWNVWGMWTQVVVWCVWWPAWVVGCVLLGSSLL
;
A
#
# COMPACT_ATOMS: atom_id res chain seq x y z
N MET A 1 -6.37 18.76 -35.62
CA MET A 1 -7.12 17.58 -35.16
C MET A 1 -6.34 16.98 -34.00
N ALA A 2 -6.82 17.19 -32.77
CA ALA A 2 -6.18 16.66 -31.57
C ALA A 2 -6.50 15.16 -31.47
N ILE A 3 -5.47 14.32 -31.43
CA ILE A 3 -5.59 12.92 -31.08
C ILE A 3 -5.90 12.87 -29.57
N PRO A 4 -6.89 12.09 -29.10
CA PRO A 4 -7.18 11.99 -27.68
C PRO A 4 -5.97 11.39 -26.95
N ALA A 5 -5.57 12.03 -25.85
CA ALA A 5 -4.55 11.51 -24.95
C ALA A 5 -4.93 10.10 -24.48
N ALA A 6 -4.03 9.13 -24.66
CA ALA A 6 -4.21 7.79 -24.15
C ALA A 6 -4.33 7.84 -22.63
N LEU A 7 -5.39 7.21 -22.10
CA LEU A 7 -5.59 7.01 -20.66
C LEU A 7 -4.35 6.35 -20.04
N PRO A 8 -4.01 6.67 -18.78
CA PRO A 8 -2.92 6.00 -18.07
C PRO A 8 -3.15 4.47 -18.07
N PRO A 9 -2.08 3.65 -18.16
CA PRO A 9 -2.23 2.21 -18.13
C PRO A 9 -2.89 1.81 -16.79
N LEU A 10 -4.02 1.13 -16.89
CA LEU A 10 -4.69 0.52 -15.74
C LEU A 10 -3.66 -0.31 -14.92
N PRO A 11 -3.80 -0.41 -13.59
CA PRO A 11 -2.92 -1.22 -12.73
C PRO A 11 -2.90 -2.71 -13.09
N PHE A 12 -3.73 -3.12 -14.05
CA PHE A 12 -3.71 -4.41 -14.71
C PHE A 12 -3.13 -4.23 -16.12
N ASN A 13 -1.96 -4.81 -16.38
CA ASN A 13 -1.47 -4.94 -17.75
C ASN A 13 -2.42 -5.92 -18.49
N PRO A 14 -3.30 -5.44 -19.39
CA PRO A 14 -4.30 -6.28 -20.03
C PRO A 14 -3.62 -7.33 -20.92
N THR A 15 -2.40 -7.06 -21.39
CA THR A 15 -1.54 -7.99 -22.11
C THR A 15 -1.08 -9.15 -21.23
N ARG A 16 -0.80 -8.93 -19.93
CA ARG A 16 -0.50 -10.01 -18.97
C ARG A 16 -1.73 -10.86 -18.64
N VAL A 17 -2.88 -10.24 -18.37
CA VAL A 17 -4.14 -10.96 -18.13
C VAL A 17 -4.55 -11.75 -19.37
N ARG A 18 -4.48 -11.14 -20.54
CA ARG A 18 -4.68 -11.80 -21.84
C ARG A 18 -3.70 -12.96 -22.01
N SER A 19 -2.41 -12.77 -21.70
CA SER A 19 -1.42 -13.85 -21.79
C SER A 19 -1.70 -15.00 -20.83
N TYR A 20 -2.17 -14.71 -19.61
CA TYR A 20 -2.54 -15.71 -18.62
C TYR A 20 -3.78 -16.50 -19.05
N VAL A 21 -4.85 -15.79 -19.44
CA VAL A 21 -6.09 -16.41 -19.94
C VAL A 21 -5.86 -17.23 -21.21
N LEU A 22 -4.99 -16.76 -22.11
CA LEU A 22 -4.61 -17.48 -23.33
C LEU A 22 -3.69 -18.68 -23.07
N ARG A 23 -3.07 -18.80 -21.90
CA ARG A 23 -2.25 -19.96 -21.50
C ARG A 23 -3.04 -21.04 -20.75
N LEU A 24 -4.26 -20.74 -20.31
CA LEU A 24 -5.08 -21.70 -19.57
C LEU A 24 -5.31 -22.99 -20.38
N PRO A 25 -5.22 -24.17 -19.74
CA PRO A 25 -5.59 -25.45 -20.34
C PRO A 25 -7.00 -25.46 -20.95
N LEU A 26 -7.21 -26.29 -21.97
CA LEU A 26 -8.40 -26.26 -22.82
C LEU A 26 -9.72 -26.43 -22.06
N PHE A 27 -9.84 -27.43 -21.19
CA PHE A 27 -11.09 -27.71 -20.47
C PHE A 27 -11.41 -26.59 -19.47
N THR A 28 -10.41 -26.10 -18.74
CA THR A 28 -10.52 -24.96 -17.84
C THR A 28 -11.07 -23.75 -18.59
N ARG A 29 -10.51 -23.44 -19.76
CA ARG A 29 -10.98 -22.33 -20.60
C ARG A 29 -12.43 -22.51 -21.06
N LEU A 30 -12.81 -23.71 -21.49
CA LEU A 30 -14.17 -24.02 -21.92
C LEU A 30 -15.18 -23.89 -20.78
N VAL A 31 -14.80 -24.31 -19.57
CA VAL A 31 -15.63 -24.15 -18.37
C VAL A 31 -15.85 -22.68 -18.03
N LEU A 32 -14.78 -21.87 -18.00
CA LEU A 32 -14.89 -20.44 -17.71
C LEU A 32 -15.73 -19.73 -18.78
N LEU A 33 -15.55 -20.08 -20.05
CA LEU A 33 -16.37 -19.56 -21.15
C LEU A 33 -17.85 -19.95 -20.99
N ALA A 34 -18.14 -21.21 -20.65
CA ALA A 34 -19.51 -21.68 -20.45
C ALA A 34 -20.20 -20.93 -19.31
N ILE A 35 -19.50 -20.69 -18.18
CA ILE A 35 -20.04 -19.90 -17.07
C ILE A 35 -20.38 -18.47 -17.52
N VAL A 36 -19.49 -17.83 -18.29
CA VAL A 36 -19.72 -16.47 -18.81
C VAL A 36 -20.88 -16.46 -19.81
N VAL A 37 -20.96 -17.43 -20.71
CA VAL A 37 -22.03 -17.55 -21.71
C VAL A 37 -23.38 -17.76 -21.04
N PHE A 38 -23.49 -18.69 -20.09
CA PHE A 38 -24.76 -18.91 -19.38
C PHE A 38 -25.16 -17.73 -18.51
N TRP A 39 -24.18 -17.01 -17.92
CA TRP A 39 -24.46 -15.76 -17.21
C TRP A 39 -24.99 -14.67 -18.16
N LEU A 40 -24.40 -14.51 -19.35
CA LEU A 40 -24.89 -13.57 -20.36
C LEU A 40 -26.28 -13.95 -20.88
N LEU A 41 -26.53 -15.24 -21.07
CA LEU A 41 -27.83 -15.75 -21.46
C LEU A 41 -28.90 -15.56 -20.37
N GLU A 42 -28.55 -15.37 -19.11
CA GLU A 42 -29.54 -15.04 -18.07
C GLU A 42 -30.03 -13.58 -18.17
N LEU A 43 -29.33 -12.71 -18.92
CA LEU A 43 -29.71 -11.29 -19.05
C LEU A 43 -30.94 -11.09 -19.97
N GLN A 44 -31.30 -12.09 -20.79
CA GLN A 44 -32.49 -12.04 -21.64
C GLN A 44 -33.74 -12.55 -20.91
N THR A 45 -34.92 -12.13 -21.35
CA THR A 45 -36.20 -12.37 -20.66
C THR A 45 -37.03 -13.53 -21.24
N ILE A 46 -36.54 -14.20 -22.28
CA ILE A 46 -37.21 -15.26 -23.05
C ILE A 46 -37.02 -16.65 -22.41
N TRP A 47 -35.88 -16.88 -21.76
CA TRP A 47 -35.51 -18.17 -21.17
C TRP A 47 -34.86 -18.00 -19.79
N GLY A 48 -35.47 -18.53 -18.73
CA GLY A 48 -34.86 -18.55 -17.40
C GLY A 48 -33.75 -19.60 -17.33
N VAL A 49 -32.49 -19.21 -17.58
CA VAL A 49 -31.32 -20.09 -17.55
C VAL A 49 -31.09 -20.59 -16.13
N VAL A 50 -31.26 -19.73 -15.13
CA VAL A 50 -31.17 -20.09 -13.71
C VAL A 50 -32.22 -21.14 -13.34
N GLN A 51 -33.47 -20.96 -13.78
CA GLN A 51 -34.53 -21.94 -13.51
C GLN A 51 -34.26 -23.26 -14.22
N TRP A 52 -33.83 -23.22 -15.48
CA TRP A 52 -33.54 -24.40 -16.30
C TRP A 52 -32.42 -25.26 -15.71
N GLY A 53 -31.33 -24.65 -15.26
CA GLY A 53 -30.13 -25.39 -14.82
C GLY A 53 -29.94 -25.50 -13.31
N SER A 54 -30.82 -24.93 -12.49
CA SER A 54 -30.72 -25.04 -11.03
C SER A 54 -30.99 -26.44 -10.50
N LEU A 55 -30.23 -26.81 -9.47
CA LEU A 55 -30.41 -28.06 -8.74
C LEU A 55 -31.48 -27.87 -7.66
N THR A 56 -32.74 -28.12 -8.03
CA THR A 56 -33.91 -28.00 -7.15
C THR A 56 -34.51 -29.37 -6.86
N PRO A 57 -34.54 -29.86 -5.60
CA PRO A 57 -34.96 -31.23 -5.27
C PRO A 57 -36.33 -31.68 -5.81
N SER A 58 -37.33 -30.79 -5.86
CA SER A 58 -38.67 -31.07 -6.39
C SER A 58 -38.71 -31.20 -7.91
N GLU A 59 -37.78 -30.57 -8.62
CA GLU A 59 -37.76 -30.52 -10.09
C GLU A 59 -36.91 -31.63 -10.72
N ILE A 60 -36.33 -32.52 -9.90
CA ILE A 60 -35.53 -33.66 -10.36
C ILE A 60 -36.41 -34.88 -10.64
N GLY A 61 -36.44 -35.27 -11.90
CA GLY A 61 -37.06 -36.48 -12.44
C GLY A 61 -36.28 -37.02 -13.64
N ILE A 62 -36.81 -38.02 -14.34
CA ILE A 62 -36.10 -38.71 -15.44
C ILE A 62 -35.76 -37.74 -16.59
N GLY A 63 -36.66 -36.81 -16.92
CA GLY A 63 -36.45 -35.82 -17.99
C GLY A 63 -35.56 -34.63 -17.60
N SER A 64 -35.21 -34.46 -16.32
CA SER A 64 -34.43 -33.33 -15.81
C SER A 64 -33.10 -33.72 -15.17
N MET A 65 -32.64 -34.97 -15.36
CA MET A 65 -31.36 -35.45 -14.82
C MET A 65 -30.14 -34.65 -15.30
N TYR A 66 -30.24 -33.93 -16.42
CA TYR A 66 -29.17 -33.03 -16.88
C TYR A 66 -28.80 -31.99 -15.81
N ARG A 67 -29.75 -31.60 -14.94
CA ARG A 67 -29.54 -30.67 -13.82
C ARG A 67 -28.53 -31.14 -12.79
N LEU A 68 -28.21 -32.45 -12.75
CA LEU A 68 -27.15 -33.00 -11.91
C LEU A 68 -25.74 -32.62 -12.38
N ASN A 69 -25.60 -32.10 -13.61
CA ASN A 69 -24.32 -31.69 -14.18
C ASN A 69 -24.31 -30.24 -14.69
N THR A 70 -25.47 -29.62 -14.92
CA THR A 70 -25.54 -28.23 -15.42
C THR A 70 -25.45 -27.17 -14.32
N TYR A 71 -25.91 -27.46 -13.10
CA TYR A 71 -25.95 -26.48 -12.00
C TYR A 71 -24.62 -25.78 -11.63
N PRO A 72 -23.41 -26.36 -11.82
CA PRO A 72 -22.16 -25.65 -11.51
C PRO A 72 -21.86 -24.54 -12.52
N PHE A 73 -22.42 -24.62 -13.73
CA PHE A 73 -22.20 -23.61 -14.78
C PHE A 73 -23.10 -22.37 -14.61
N ILE A 74 -24.21 -22.53 -13.90
CA ILE A 74 -25.26 -21.52 -13.79
C ILE A 74 -25.05 -20.66 -12.55
N HIS A 75 -25.30 -19.36 -12.63
CA HIS A 75 -25.04 -18.42 -11.53
C HIS A 75 -26.11 -17.32 -11.43
N VAL A 76 -26.54 -17.00 -10.20
CA VAL A 76 -27.42 -15.86 -9.93
C VAL A 76 -26.63 -14.54 -9.95
N GLY A 77 -26.67 -13.84 -11.08
CA GLY A 77 -26.08 -12.51 -11.23
C GLY A 77 -24.55 -12.46 -11.37
N PHE A 78 -24.06 -11.27 -11.72
CA PHE A 78 -22.67 -11.04 -12.11
C PHE A 78 -21.67 -11.33 -10.98
N PHE A 79 -21.93 -10.82 -9.78
CA PHE A 79 -20.98 -10.93 -8.67
C PHE A 79 -20.78 -12.39 -8.23
N HIS A 80 -21.84 -13.18 -8.24
CA HIS A 80 -21.76 -14.61 -7.95
C HIS A 80 -20.94 -15.34 -9.03
N ALA A 81 -21.17 -15.08 -10.32
CA ALA A 81 -20.36 -15.65 -11.40
C ALA A 81 -18.88 -15.24 -11.30
N PHE A 82 -18.61 -13.96 -11.04
CA PHE A 82 -17.25 -13.40 -10.98
C PHE A 82 -16.40 -14.01 -9.85
N VAL A 83 -16.94 -14.09 -8.63
CA VAL A 83 -16.20 -14.67 -7.48
C VAL A 83 -15.94 -16.17 -7.69
N ASN A 84 -16.91 -16.89 -8.27
CA ASN A 84 -16.74 -18.30 -8.60
C ASN A 84 -15.69 -18.53 -9.70
N LEU A 85 -15.67 -17.69 -10.74
CA LEU A 85 -14.62 -17.73 -11.77
C LEU A 85 -13.23 -17.51 -11.17
N LEU A 86 -13.08 -16.51 -10.29
CA LEU A 86 -11.80 -16.20 -9.65
C LEU A 86 -11.32 -17.34 -8.74
N ALA A 87 -12.23 -17.95 -7.96
CA ALA A 87 -11.89 -19.04 -7.05
C ALA A 87 -11.63 -20.38 -7.77
N LEU A 88 -12.37 -20.67 -8.85
CA LEU A 88 -12.27 -21.93 -9.58
C LEU A 88 -11.03 -22.00 -10.47
N THR A 89 -10.69 -20.91 -11.16
CA THR A 89 -9.64 -20.88 -12.20
C THR A 89 -8.32 -21.54 -11.76
N PRO A 90 -7.68 -21.16 -10.64
CA PRO A 90 -6.38 -21.75 -10.26
C PRO A 90 -6.48 -23.22 -9.84
N LEU A 91 -7.62 -23.65 -9.30
CA LEU A 91 -7.83 -25.02 -8.85
C LEU A 91 -8.09 -25.97 -10.04
N LEU A 92 -8.90 -25.51 -10.99
CA LEU A 92 -9.27 -26.29 -12.16
C LEU A 92 -8.11 -26.40 -13.17
N GLU A 93 -7.38 -25.29 -13.37
CA GLU A 93 -6.14 -25.26 -14.17
C GLU A 93 -5.15 -26.31 -13.67
N ARG A 94 -4.91 -26.32 -12.34
CA ARG A 94 -3.99 -27.26 -11.71
C ARG A 94 -4.47 -28.71 -11.85
N PHE A 95 -5.77 -28.95 -11.67
CA PHE A 95 -6.33 -30.29 -11.81
C PHE A 95 -6.16 -30.83 -13.24
N GLU A 96 -6.46 -30.01 -14.25
CA GLU A 96 -6.33 -30.38 -15.65
C GLU A 96 -4.88 -30.62 -16.05
N ALA A 97 -3.94 -29.80 -15.57
CA ALA A 97 -2.51 -30.00 -15.78
C ALA A 97 -1.99 -31.31 -15.14
N GLU A 98 -2.55 -31.71 -13.99
CA GLU A 98 -2.16 -32.94 -13.28
C GLU A 98 -2.78 -34.21 -13.87
N HIS A 99 -4.03 -34.15 -14.37
CA HIS A 99 -4.79 -35.35 -14.77
C HIS A 99 -5.05 -35.47 -16.28
N GLY A 100 -4.78 -34.42 -17.06
CA GLY A 100 -5.06 -34.35 -18.49
C GLY A 100 -6.48 -33.92 -18.82
N THR A 101 -6.67 -33.31 -20.00
CA THR A 101 -7.93 -32.68 -20.43
C THR A 101 -9.09 -33.68 -20.52
N LEU A 102 -8.91 -34.85 -21.15
CA LEU A 102 -10.00 -35.84 -21.26
C LEU A 102 -10.44 -36.42 -19.91
N THR A 103 -9.49 -36.60 -18.99
CA THR A 103 -9.80 -37.05 -17.62
C THR A 103 -10.59 -35.99 -16.88
N ALA A 104 -10.20 -34.71 -17.00
CA ALA A 104 -10.91 -33.60 -16.39
C ALA A 104 -12.35 -33.50 -16.92
N VAL A 105 -12.54 -33.60 -18.24
CA VAL A 105 -13.87 -33.63 -18.87
C VAL A 105 -14.72 -34.77 -18.31
N ALA A 106 -14.20 -36.00 -18.32
CA ALA A 106 -14.95 -37.19 -17.88
C ALA A 106 -15.36 -37.12 -16.41
N LEU A 107 -14.51 -36.57 -15.54
CA LEU A 107 -14.77 -36.49 -14.10
C LEU A 107 -15.69 -35.32 -13.74
N PHE A 108 -15.47 -34.12 -14.29
CA PHE A 108 -16.25 -32.92 -13.95
C PHE A 108 -17.63 -32.87 -14.61
N LEU A 109 -17.79 -33.39 -15.83
CA LEU A 109 -19.11 -33.51 -16.47
C LEU A 109 -19.86 -34.79 -16.07
N GLY A 110 -19.32 -35.57 -15.13
CA GLY A 110 -19.93 -36.79 -14.63
C GLY A 110 -19.86 -36.87 -13.10
N PRO A 111 -19.07 -37.80 -12.52
CA PRO A 111 -19.16 -38.15 -11.11
C PRO A 111 -18.86 -36.99 -10.14
N LEU A 112 -17.97 -36.05 -10.47
CA LEU A 112 -17.61 -34.95 -9.57
C LEU A 112 -18.69 -33.85 -9.49
N SER A 113 -19.64 -33.82 -10.43
CA SER A 113 -20.82 -32.95 -10.35
C SER A 113 -22.06 -33.70 -9.86
N THR A 114 -22.23 -34.94 -10.39
CA THR A 114 -23.40 -35.77 -10.13
C THR A 114 -23.43 -36.31 -8.70
N PHE A 115 -22.30 -36.71 -8.11
CA PHE A 115 -22.31 -37.25 -6.75
C PHE A 115 -22.58 -36.21 -5.66
N PRO A 116 -21.96 -35.01 -5.67
CA PRO A 116 -22.36 -33.96 -4.72
C PRO A 116 -23.85 -33.60 -4.86
N ALA A 117 -24.34 -33.52 -6.10
CA ALA A 117 -25.75 -33.25 -6.37
C ALA A 117 -26.68 -34.36 -5.83
N GLY A 118 -26.31 -35.62 -6.02
CA GLY A 118 -27.06 -36.76 -5.50
C GLY A 118 -27.13 -36.79 -3.97
N ILE A 119 -26.00 -36.55 -3.29
CA ILE A 119 -25.95 -36.44 -1.82
C ILE A 119 -26.83 -35.28 -1.34
N TYR A 120 -26.71 -34.12 -1.99
CA TYR A 120 -27.52 -32.94 -1.67
C TYR A 120 -29.01 -33.23 -1.79
N ILE A 121 -29.47 -33.80 -2.92
CA ILE A 121 -30.88 -34.14 -3.13
C ILE A 121 -31.35 -35.18 -2.12
N LEU A 122 -30.55 -36.21 -1.84
CA LEU A 122 -30.93 -37.25 -0.89
C LEU A 122 -31.24 -36.64 0.48
N ILE A 123 -30.36 -35.76 0.95
CA ILE A 123 -30.49 -35.15 2.28
C ILE A 123 -31.62 -34.09 2.28
N GLU A 124 -31.66 -33.17 1.32
CA GLU A 124 -32.70 -32.13 1.27
C GLU A 124 -34.10 -32.70 1.09
N LYS A 125 -34.27 -33.61 0.12
CA LYS A 125 -35.59 -34.12 -0.26
C LYS A 125 -36.13 -35.13 0.73
N PHE A 126 -35.30 -36.07 1.18
CA PHE A 126 -35.77 -37.22 1.96
C PHE A 126 -35.52 -37.09 3.47
N ILE A 127 -34.58 -36.25 3.90
CA ILE A 127 -34.27 -36.07 5.33
C ILE A 127 -34.86 -34.74 5.81
N LEU A 128 -34.50 -33.63 5.18
CA LEU A 128 -34.88 -32.28 5.63
C LEU A 128 -36.24 -31.80 5.09
N HIS A 129 -36.79 -32.49 4.09
CA HIS A 129 -38.05 -32.14 3.41
C HIS A 129 -38.08 -30.67 2.90
N SER A 130 -36.92 -30.15 2.53
CA SER A 130 -36.72 -28.80 2.03
C SER A 130 -36.45 -28.81 0.52
N ASN A 131 -36.62 -27.66 -0.11
CA ASN A 131 -36.56 -27.52 -1.56
C ASN A 131 -35.70 -26.34 -1.99
N THR A 132 -34.53 -26.18 -1.38
CA THR A 132 -33.63 -25.08 -1.70
C THR A 132 -32.92 -25.35 -3.03
N ALA A 133 -32.98 -24.40 -3.95
CA ALA A 133 -32.28 -24.46 -5.24
C ALA A 133 -30.78 -24.13 -5.06
N VAL A 134 -29.90 -24.90 -5.71
CA VAL A 134 -28.45 -24.66 -5.68
C VAL A 134 -27.91 -24.43 -7.08
N VAL A 135 -27.06 -23.41 -7.21
CA VAL A 135 -26.35 -23.06 -8.45
C VAL A 135 -24.94 -22.57 -8.11
N GLY A 136 -24.04 -22.68 -9.07
CA GLY A 136 -22.72 -22.05 -9.06
C GLY A 136 -21.57 -23.02 -8.89
N ALA A 137 -20.42 -22.63 -9.43
CA ALA A 137 -19.23 -23.48 -9.50
C ALA A 137 -18.52 -23.68 -8.14
N SER A 138 -19.02 -23.05 -7.07
CA SER A 138 -18.49 -23.15 -5.71
C SER A 138 -18.46 -24.59 -5.20
N VAL A 139 -19.34 -25.46 -5.70
CA VAL A 139 -19.28 -26.90 -5.43
C VAL A 139 -17.98 -27.51 -5.94
N TRP A 140 -17.53 -27.15 -7.14
CA TRP A 140 -16.24 -27.61 -7.65
C TRP A 140 -15.05 -27.03 -6.89
N VAL A 141 -15.15 -25.76 -6.45
CA VAL A 141 -14.14 -25.13 -5.59
C VAL A 141 -13.97 -25.93 -4.30
N PHE A 142 -15.06 -26.18 -3.57
CA PHE A 142 -15.03 -26.92 -2.31
C PHE A 142 -14.64 -28.39 -2.46
N LEU A 143 -15.01 -29.02 -3.57
CA LEU A 143 -14.57 -30.38 -3.92
C LEU A 143 -13.05 -30.43 -4.13
N LEU A 144 -12.50 -29.50 -4.92
CA LEU A 144 -11.06 -29.44 -5.20
C LEU A 144 -10.26 -29.08 -3.94
N LEU A 145 -10.75 -28.14 -3.12
CA LEU A 145 -10.18 -27.85 -1.80
C LEU A 145 -10.21 -29.07 -0.86
N GLY A 146 -11.31 -29.83 -0.87
CA GLY A 146 -11.44 -31.13 -0.17
C GLY A 146 -10.34 -32.11 -0.55
N SER A 147 -10.15 -32.31 -1.85
CA SER A 147 -9.14 -33.23 -2.39
C SER A 147 -7.71 -32.79 -2.03
N GLU A 148 -7.39 -31.51 -2.22
CA GLU A 148 -6.07 -30.96 -1.89
C GLU A 148 -5.80 -30.98 -0.39
N ALA A 149 -6.80 -30.78 0.46
CA ALA A 149 -6.63 -30.88 1.92
C ALA A 149 -6.26 -32.30 2.38
N ILE A 150 -6.82 -33.35 1.76
CA ILE A 150 -6.42 -34.74 2.05
C ILE A 150 -5.01 -35.04 1.53
N LYS A 151 -4.67 -34.56 0.33
CA LYS A 151 -3.29 -34.70 -0.19
C LYS A 151 -2.29 -34.00 0.73
N THR A 152 -2.63 -32.79 1.19
CA THR A 152 -1.80 -32.02 2.12
C THR A 152 -1.75 -32.66 3.49
N PHE A 153 -2.82 -33.29 3.97
CA PHE A 153 -2.82 -34.03 5.24
C PHE A 153 -1.87 -35.23 5.23
N LYS A 154 -1.66 -35.88 4.08
CA LYS A 154 -0.68 -36.98 3.95
C LYS A 154 0.77 -36.51 4.10
N SER A 155 1.09 -35.28 3.68
CA SER A 155 2.46 -34.72 3.77
C SER A 155 2.68 -33.87 5.03
N ASN A 156 1.66 -33.11 5.44
CA ASN A 156 1.62 -32.24 6.60
C ASN A 156 0.33 -32.53 7.37
N PRO A 157 0.32 -33.54 8.26
CA PRO A 157 -0.89 -33.98 8.93
C PRO A 157 -1.45 -32.93 9.86
N TYR A 158 -0.62 -32.01 10.37
CA TYR A 158 -1.07 -30.95 11.24
C TYR A 158 -0.56 -29.58 10.81
N PHE A 159 -1.45 -28.60 10.83
CA PHE A 159 -1.14 -27.18 10.77
C PHE A 159 -0.96 -26.64 12.18
N SER A 160 0.09 -25.80 12.47
CA SER A 160 0.73 -25.18 13.72
C SER A 160 0.28 -23.73 14.18
N LEU A 161 -0.66 -23.53 15.14
CA LEU A 161 -1.19 -22.26 15.71
C LEU A 161 -1.00 -22.30 17.25
N GLY A 162 0.16 -21.83 17.69
CA GLY A 162 0.57 -22.00 19.09
C GLY A 162 0.81 -23.47 19.43
N THR A 163 0.13 -24.00 20.45
CA THR A 163 0.37 -25.34 21.03
C THR A 163 -0.67 -26.43 20.67
N ALA A 164 -1.88 -26.06 20.21
CA ALA A 164 -2.86 -27.03 19.69
C ALA A 164 -2.33 -27.72 18.42
N LYS A 165 -2.96 -28.75 17.81
CA LYS A 165 -2.66 -29.43 16.50
C LYS A 165 -3.94 -29.68 15.68
N ILE A 166 -4.15 -28.98 14.52
CA ILE A 166 -5.32 -29.22 13.63
C ILE A 166 -4.91 -30.24 12.60
N PRO A 167 -5.68 -31.32 12.43
CA PRO A 167 -5.59 -32.15 11.24
C PRO A 167 -5.87 -31.36 9.95
N THR A 168 -4.87 -31.18 9.09
CA THR A 168 -4.94 -30.38 7.86
C THR A 168 -6.14 -30.66 6.96
N TRP A 169 -6.67 -31.90 6.99
CA TRP A 169 -7.87 -32.27 6.24
C TRP A 169 -9.10 -31.44 6.60
N THR A 170 -9.18 -30.82 7.79
CA THR A 170 -10.36 -30.03 8.22
C THR A 170 -10.41 -28.62 7.62
N SER A 171 -9.39 -28.16 6.89
CA SER A 171 -9.34 -26.80 6.33
C SER A 171 -10.52 -26.43 5.41
N PRO A 172 -11.04 -27.31 4.53
CA PRO A 172 -12.17 -27.00 3.66
C PRO A 172 -13.49 -26.91 4.42
N LEU A 173 -13.63 -27.65 5.54
CA LEU A 173 -14.79 -27.55 6.43
C LEU A 173 -14.84 -26.19 7.13
N PHE A 174 -13.67 -25.67 7.52
CA PHE A 174 -13.56 -24.32 8.06
C PHE A 174 -13.92 -23.26 7.01
N ALA A 175 -13.38 -23.37 5.79
CA ALA A 175 -13.74 -22.48 4.69
C ALA A 175 -15.24 -22.53 4.36
N CYS A 176 -15.85 -23.72 4.36
CA CYS A 176 -17.29 -23.89 4.16
C CYS A 176 -18.11 -23.21 5.25
N ALA A 177 -17.72 -23.39 6.52
CA ALA A 177 -18.34 -22.69 7.63
C ALA A 177 -18.21 -21.16 7.50
N LEU A 178 -17.05 -20.64 7.09
CA LEU A 178 -16.86 -19.20 6.87
C LEU A 178 -17.72 -18.67 5.73
N VAL A 179 -17.73 -19.36 4.57
CA VAL A 179 -18.52 -18.93 3.40
C VAL A 179 -20.01 -18.94 3.74
N SER A 180 -20.52 -19.97 4.42
CA SER A 180 -21.92 -20.00 4.86
C SER A 180 -22.26 -18.99 5.95
N ILE A 181 -21.26 -18.43 6.65
CA ILE A 181 -21.46 -17.34 7.62
C ILE A 181 -21.43 -15.96 6.94
N PHE A 182 -20.55 -15.76 5.96
CA PHE A 182 -20.31 -14.45 5.36
C PHE A 182 -21.08 -14.20 4.05
N MET A 183 -21.47 -15.24 3.33
CA MET A 183 -22.20 -15.14 2.06
C MET A 183 -23.66 -15.59 2.25
N PRO A 184 -24.62 -14.64 2.35
CA PRO A 184 -26.04 -14.99 2.45
C PRO A 184 -26.49 -15.74 1.19
N ASN A 185 -27.46 -16.64 1.34
CA ASN A 185 -28.03 -17.46 0.26
C ASN A 185 -27.07 -18.50 -0.36
N THR A 186 -26.04 -18.95 0.38
CA THR A 186 -25.20 -20.09 -0.02
C THR A 186 -25.67 -21.40 0.64
N SER A 187 -25.69 -22.50 -0.11
CA SER A 187 -26.10 -23.80 0.41
C SER A 187 -24.94 -24.50 1.13
N PHE A 188 -24.92 -24.39 2.47
CA PHE A 188 -23.97 -25.08 3.34
C PHE A 188 -23.93 -26.58 3.05
N LEU A 189 -25.10 -27.20 2.86
CA LEU A 189 -25.21 -28.62 2.58
C LEU A 189 -24.65 -28.99 1.21
N GLY A 190 -24.86 -28.13 0.19
CA GLY A 190 -24.26 -28.31 -1.14
C GLY A 190 -22.73 -28.29 -1.08
N HIS A 191 -22.14 -27.33 -0.35
CA HIS A 191 -20.69 -27.27 -0.15
C HIS A 191 -20.15 -28.43 0.68
N LEU A 192 -20.86 -28.85 1.73
CA LEU A 192 -20.47 -30.01 2.53
C LEU A 192 -20.49 -31.31 1.71
N SER A 193 -21.50 -31.48 0.85
CA SER A 193 -21.61 -32.62 -0.07
C SER A 193 -20.44 -32.66 -1.05
N ALA A 194 -20.01 -31.49 -1.53
CA ALA A 194 -18.83 -31.33 -2.36
C ALA A 194 -17.53 -31.72 -1.63
N ILE A 195 -17.37 -31.29 -0.38
CA ILE A 195 -16.18 -31.60 0.45
C ILE A 195 -16.07 -33.10 0.70
N ILE A 196 -17.19 -33.79 0.97
CA ILE A 196 -17.22 -35.25 1.17
C ILE A 196 -16.67 -35.96 -0.08
N ILE A 197 -17.17 -35.60 -1.27
CA ILE A 197 -16.68 -36.16 -2.54
C ILE A 197 -15.21 -35.78 -2.78
N GLY A 198 -14.82 -34.54 -2.45
CA GLY A 198 -13.43 -34.10 -2.48
C GLY A 198 -12.51 -34.95 -1.61
N TYR A 199 -12.95 -35.32 -0.40
CA TYR A 199 -12.19 -36.21 0.47
C TYR A 199 -12.04 -37.62 -0.10
N LEU A 200 -13.12 -38.18 -0.67
CA LEU A 200 -13.06 -39.48 -1.34
C LEU A 200 -12.09 -39.45 -2.54
N LEU A 201 -12.06 -38.34 -3.28
CA LEU A 201 -11.11 -38.11 -4.37
C LEU A 201 -9.66 -38.08 -3.87
N GLY A 202 -9.36 -37.29 -2.83
CA GLY A 202 -8.00 -37.17 -2.27
C GLY A 202 -7.51 -38.44 -1.54
N LEU A 203 -8.42 -39.24 -0.99
CA LEU A 203 -8.12 -40.57 -0.44
C LEU A 203 -7.81 -41.59 -1.54
N GLY A 204 -8.30 -41.35 -2.77
CA GLY A 204 -8.08 -42.21 -3.93
C GLY A 204 -9.20 -43.22 -4.17
N TYR A 205 -10.31 -43.16 -3.45
CA TYR A 205 -11.45 -44.06 -3.63
C TYR A 205 -12.19 -43.83 -4.95
N LEU A 206 -12.12 -42.62 -5.51
CA LEU A 206 -12.72 -42.31 -6.82
C LEU A 206 -11.79 -42.65 -8.01
N LYS A 207 -10.60 -43.24 -7.77
CA LYS A 207 -9.69 -43.66 -8.86
C LYS A 207 -10.31 -44.69 -9.81
N VAL A 208 -11.24 -45.51 -9.32
CA VAL A 208 -11.96 -46.52 -10.13
C VAL A 208 -12.79 -45.86 -11.24
N LEU A 209 -13.19 -44.60 -11.07
CA LEU A 209 -13.98 -43.84 -12.04
C LEU A 209 -13.12 -43.11 -13.08
N VAL A 210 -11.80 -43.12 -12.92
CA VAL A 210 -10.88 -42.54 -13.89
C VAL A 210 -10.85 -43.46 -15.13
N PRO A 211 -11.12 -42.94 -16.34
CA PRO A 211 -11.07 -43.74 -17.54
C PRO A 211 -9.69 -44.40 -17.73
N PRO A 212 -9.61 -45.68 -18.14
CA PRO A 212 -8.34 -46.34 -18.38
C PRO A 212 -7.46 -45.59 -19.38
N GLU A 213 -6.18 -45.40 -19.05
CA GLU A 213 -5.24 -44.64 -19.89
C GLU A 213 -5.09 -45.22 -21.30
N LYS A 214 -5.25 -46.55 -21.46
CA LYS A 214 -5.26 -47.21 -22.78
C LYS A 214 -6.38 -46.70 -23.69
N ILE A 215 -7.56 -46.44 -23.12
CA ILE A 215 -8.71 -45.91 -23.85
C ILE A 215 -8.49 -44.42 -24.14
N LEU A 216 -7.99 -43.66 -23.16
CA LEU A 216 -7.67 -42.24 -23.35
C LEU A 216 -6.63 -42.03 -24.45
N ARG A 217 -5.52 -42.79 -24.44
CA ARG A 217 -4.49 -42.77 -25.50
C ARG A 217 -5.05 -43.20 -26.86
N TRP A 218 -5.95 -44.18 -26.89
CA TRP A 218 -6.62 -44.59 -28.12
C TRP A 218 -7.49 -43.46 -28.70
N ILE A 219 -8.24 -42.75 -27.86
CA ILE A 219 -9.04 -41.58 -28.28
C ILE A 219 -8.13 -40.43 -28.74
N GLU A 220 -7.10 -40.10 -27.97
CA GLU A 220 -6.12 -39.04 -28.30
C GLU A 220 -5.44 -39.29 -29.65
N GLY A 221 -4.97 -40.53 -29.87
CA GLY A 221 -4.31 -40.94 -31.10
C GLY A 221 -5.26 -41.00 -32.30
N LYS A 222 -6.48 -41.54 -32.12
CA LYS A 222 -7.46 -41.66 -33.20
C LYS A 222 -8.01 -40.31 -33.68
N LEU A 223 -8.15 -39.35 -32.76
CA LEU A 223 -8.67 -38.01 -33.07
C LEU A 223 -7.58 -36.96 -33.31
N ASN A 224 -6.30 -37.32 -33.11
CA ASN A 224 -5.15 -36.42 -33.16
C ASN A 224 -5.37 -35.13 -32.35
N LEU A 225 -5.82 -35.27 -31.11
CA LEU A 225 -6.26 -34.13 -30.28
C LEU A 225 -5.13 -33.16 -29.98
N LEU A 226 -3.92 -33.66 -29.74
CA LEU A 226 -2.75 -32.83 -29.43
C LEU A 226 -2.30 -31.96 -30.62
N GLY A 227 -2.52 -32.44 -31.86
CA GLY A 227 -2.25 -31.66 -33.08
C GLY A 227 -3.39 -30.72 -33.51
N ARG A 228 -4.63 -30.98 -33.07
CA ARG A 228 -5.83 -30.24 -33.51
C ARG A 228 -6.33 -29.21 -32.50
N LEU A 229 -6.13 -29.44 -31.21
CA LEU A 229 -6.67 -28.60 -30.15
C LEU A 229 -5.54 -27.88 -29.42
N PRO A 230 -5.42 -26.54 -29.56
CA PRO A 230 -4.39 -25.79 -28.87
C PRO A 230 -4.63 -25.80 -27.35
N HIS A 231 -3.56 -25.88 -26.56
CA HIS A 231 -3.61 -25.94 -25.08
C HIS A 231 -4.31 -27.18 -24.51
N TYR A 232 -4.45 -28.23 -25.31
CA TYR A 232 -4.86 -29.55 -24.86
C TYR A 232 -3.74 -30.23 -24.05
N VAL A 233 -4.04 -30.75 -22.86
CA VAL A 233 -3.07 -31.47 -22.01
C VAL A 233 -3.25 -32.96 -22.24
N SER A 234 -2.29 -33.60 -22.91
CA SER A 234 -2.34 -35.05 -23.17
C SER A 234 -2.04 -35.90 -21.95
N VAL A 235 -2.38 -37.18 -22.04
CA VAL A 235 -2.08 -38.16 -21.00
C VAL A 235 -0.59 -38.22 -20.67
N ASP A 236 0.29 -37.98 -21.64
CA ASP A 236 1.75 -38.12 -21.51
C ASP A 236 2.46 -36.81 -21.08
N GLN A 237 1.75 -35.67 -21.00
CA GLN A 237 2.29 -34.36 -20.58
C GLN A 237 1.99 -34.00 -19.10
N LYS A 238 1.37 -34.90 -18.34
CA LYS A 238 0.97 -34.65 -16.94
C LYS A 238 2.19 -34.40 -16.05
N THR A 239 2.21 -33.28 -15.33
CA THR A 239 3.33 -32.90 -14.45
C THR A 239 3.11 -33.46 -13.04
N TYR A 240 3.78 -34.57 -12.70
CA TYR A 240 3.84 -35.05 -11.31
C TYR A 240 5.03 -34.41 -10.57
N GLY A 241 4.75 -33.65 -9.51
CA GLY A 241 5.72 -33.31 -8.47
C GLY A 241 6.60 -32.07 -8.69
N ARG A 242 6.14 -30.90 -8.22
CA ARG A 242 6.98 -29.87 -7.58
C ARG A 242 6.08 -28.82 -6.92
N TYR A 243 6.62 -28.14 -5.90
CA TYR A 243 6.01 -27.17 -4.98
C TYR A 243 5.33 -27.82 -3.75
N GLY A 244 5.78 -27.55 -2.52
CA GLY A 244 6.35 -26.28 -2.04
C GLY A 244 5.34 -25.71 -1.06
N VAL A 245 5.40 -26.21 0.17
CA VAL A 245 4.46 -25.95 1.26
C VAL A 245 4.60 -24.49 1.71
N LEU A 246 3.49 -23.76 1.79
CA LEU A 246 3.35 -22.59 2.66
C LEU A 246 2.34 -22.89 3.78
N PRO A 247 2.50 -22.27 4.96
CA PRO A 247 2.09 -22.83 6.24
C PRO A 247 0.80 -22.21 6.77
N THR A 248 -0.15 -23.00 7.31
CA THR A 248 -1.36 -22.44 7.94
C THR A 248 -1.92 -23.25 9.11
N ALA A 249 -1.22 -23.21 10.23
CA ALA A 249 -1.72 -22.99 11.61
C ALA A 249 -3.00 -23.69 12.21
N THR A 250 -2.81 -24.36 13.38
CA THR A 250 -3.62 -25.24 14.31
C THR A 250 -4.92 -24.71 15.04
N ALA A 251 -5.44 -25.50 16.03
CA ALA A 251 -6.83 -26.01 16.25
C ALA A 251 -7.59 -25.44 17.40
N ALA A 252 -6.96 -24.56 18.14
CA ALA A 252 -7.59 -23.91 19.28
C ALA A 252 -8.83 -23.09 18.86
N VAL A 253 -8.93 -22.75 17.57
CA VAL A 253 -9.91 -21.81 17.04
C VAL A 253 -11.33 -22.41 17.02
N GLY A 254 -11.52 -23.70 16.73
CA GLY A 254 -12.87 -24.27 16.48
C GLY A 254 -13.82 -24.25 17.68
N ALA A 255 -13.33 -24.55 18.88
CA ALA A 255 -14.13 -24.52 20.11
C ALA A 255 -14.39 -23.08 20.59
N VAL A 256 -13.43 -22.19 20.36
CA VAL A 256 -13.54 -20.76 20.62
C VAL A 256 -14.56 -20.12 19.67
N ILE A 257 -14.55 -20.48 18.38
CA ILE A 257 -15.48 -20.02 17.34
C ILE A 257 -16.93 -20.43 17.66
N ARG A 258 -17.17 -21.64 18.16
CA ARG A 258 -18.52 -22.11 18.50
C ARG A 258 -19.10 -21.35 19.71
N ARG A 259 -18.29 -21.02 20.72
CA ARG A 259 -18.68 -20.14 21.85
C ARG A 259 -18.82 -18.67 21.46
N LEU A 260 -18.02 -18.22 20.48
CA LEU A 260 -18.09 -16.89 19.86
C LEU A 260 -19.40 -16.69 19.07
N ARG A 261 -19.80 -17.69 18.28
CA ARG A 261 -21.03 -17.66 17.46
C ARG A 261 -22.30 -17.67 18.31
N SER A 262 -22.29 -18.32 19.48
CA SER A 262 -23.41 -18.34 20.42
C SER A 262 -23.56 -17.05 21.23
N ASN A 263 -22.61 -16.13 21.16
CA ASN A 263 -22.66 -14.84 21.86
C ASN A 263 -22.51 -13.68 20.87
N PRO A 264 -23.60 -13.27 20.17
CA PRO A 264 -23.57 -12.18 19.19
C PRO A 264 -23.11 -10.85 19.80
N GLN A 265 -23.34 -10.64 21.11
CA GLN A 265 -22.81 -9.46 21.81
C GLN A 265 -21.28 -9.51 21.92
N PHE A 266 -20.69 -10.66 22.23
CA PHE A 266 -19.23 -10.79 22.22
C PHE A 266 -18.66 -10.60 20.81
N LEU A 267 -19.27 -11.23 19.80
CA LEU A 267 -18.76 -11.24 18.42
C LEU A 267 -18.82 -9.87 17.72
N PHE A 268 -19.89 -9.08 17.95
CA PHE A 268 -20.07 -7.78 17.28
C PHE A 268 -19.74 -6.56 18.16
N VAL A 269 -19.64 -6.73 19.50
CA VAL A 269 -19.42 -5.60 20.41
C VAL A 269 -18.09 -5.66 21.16
N ARG A 270 -17.52 -6.84 21.43
CA ARG A 270 -16.26 -6.95 22.21
C ARG A 270 -15.08 -7.42 21.36
N LEU A 271 -15.27 -8.47 20.58
CA LEU A 271 -14.25 -9.07 19.72
C LEU A 271 -13.61 -8.05 18.75
N PRO A 272 -14.34 -7.16 18.06
CA PRO A 272 -13.72 -6.22 17.13
C PRO A 272 -12.77 -5.26 17.82
N TYR A 273 -13.08 -4.79 19.04
CA TYR A 273 -12.16 -3.94 19.81
C TYR A 273 -10.91 -4.71 20.25
N ILE A 274 -11.05 -5.97 20.64
CA ILE A 274 -9.91 -6.83 21.00
C ILE A 274 -9.05 -7.08 19.77
N LEU A 275 -9.65 -7.43 18.63
CA LEU A 275 -8.94 -7.66 17.37
C LEU A 275 -8.24 -6.39 16.89
N SER A 276 -8.92 -5.24 16.89
CA SER A 276 -8.28 -3.96 16.54
C SER A 276 -7.11 -3.64 17.46
N LEU A 277 -7.24 -3.85 18.78
CA LEU A 277 -6.16 -3.65 19.73
C LEU A 277 -4.98 -4.62 19.47
N LEU A 278 -5.27 -5.90 19.25
CA LEU A 278 -4.27 -6.91 18.93
C LEU A 278 -3.55 -6.59 17.62
N CYS A 279 -4.26 -6.09 16.59
CA CYS A 279 -3.66 -5.65 15.34
C CYS A 279 -2.70 -4.48 15.54
N ILE A 280 -3.07 -3.48 16.37
CA ILE A 280 -2.19 -2.35 16.68
C ILE A 280 -0.95 -2.83 17.44
N ILE A 281 -1.13 -3.63 18.50
CA ILE A 281 -0.01 -4.16 19.29
C ILE A 281 0.89 -5.04 18.42
N ALA A 282 0.32 -5.97 17.65
CA ALA A 282 1.07 -6.83 16.75
C ALA A 282 1.83 -6.02 15.69
N GLY A 283 1.23 -4.97 15.14
CA GLY A 283 1.90 -4.07 14.20
C GLY A 283 3.13 -3.39 14.82
N VAL A 284 2.99 -2.85 16.04
CA VAL A 284 4.11 -2.22 16.78
C VAL A 284 5.18 -3.23 17.14
N VAL A 285 4.79 -4.38 17.72
CA VAL A 285 5.72 -5.46 18.06
C VAL A 285 6.46 -5.95 16.83
N TRP A 286 5.80 -6.08 15.69
CA TRP A 286 6.43 -6.49 14.44
C TRP A 286 7.56 -5.54 14.02
N LEU A 287 7.34 -4.22 14.13
CA LEU A 287 8.40 -3.23 13.88
C LEU A 287 9.60 -3.43 14.82
N LEU A 288 9.34 -3.67 16.11
CA LEU A 288 10.38 -3.90 17.12
C LEU A 288 11.13 -5.23 16.91
N LEU A 289 10.57 -6.20 16.18
CA LEU A 289 11.24 -7.46 15.85
C LEU A 289 12.18 -7.33 14.64
N LEU A 290 11.95 -6.36 13.74
CA LEU A 290 12.75 -6.20 12.51
C LEU A 290 14.28 -6.07 12.72
N PRO A 291 14.81 -5.43 13.79
CA PRO A 291 16.26 -5.31 13.99
C PRO A 291 16.96 -6.62 14.40
N LEU A 292 16.21 -7.68 14.71
CA LEU A 292 16.77 -9.00 15.05
C LEU A 292 17.43 -9.65 13.82
N ASP A 293 18.49 -10.42 14.07
CA ASP A 293 19.28 -11.06 13.00
C ASP A 293 18.46 -12.02 12.11
N GLU A 294 17.40 -12.61 12.64
CA GLU A 294 16.52 -13.55 11.94
C GLU A 294 15.69 -12.89 10.82
N TYR A 295 15.39 -11.60 10.97
CA TYR A 295 14.58 -10.83 10.02
C TYR A 295 15.44 -9.88 9.15
N ALA A 296 16.68 -9.65 9.55
CA ALA A 296 17.65 -8.84 8.83
C ALA A 296 18.43 -9.66 7.78
N ARG A 297 18.57 -9.14 6.57
CA ARG A 297 19.42 -9.74 5.52
C ARG A 297 20.69 -8.94 5.38
N ARG A 298 21.79 -9.62 5.03
CA ARG A 298 23.00 -8.92 4.59
C ARG A 298 22.76 -8.31 3.22
N THR A 299 23.30 -7.13 3.00
CA THR A 299 23.30 -6.49 1.69
C THR A 299 24.19 -7.27 0.71
N TYR A 300 23.82 -7.27 -0.56
CA TYR A 300 24.56 -7.90 -1.65
C TYR A 300 24.25 -7.14 -2.94
N ILE A 301 25.12 -7.24 -3.94
CA ILE A 301 24.89 -6.63 -5.25
C ILE A 301 24.27 -7.69 -6.15
N SER A 302 23.06 -7.41 -6.63
CA SER A 302 22.33 -8.34 -7.51
C SER A 302 22.72 -8.16 -8.98
N GLU A 303 23.01 -6.93 -9.39
CA GLU A 303 23.39 -6.58 -10.74
C GLU A 303 24.86 -6.89 -11.01
N ASN A 304 25.11 -7.93 -11.79
CA ASN A 304 26.45 -8.39 -12.11
C ASN A 304 27.22 -7.37 -12.97
N ALA A 305 26.54 -6.53 -13.74
CA ALA A 305 27.18 -5.54 -14.61
C ALA A 305 27.88 -4.41 -13.83
N LEU A 306 27.51 -4.16 -12.57
CA LEU A 306 28.08 -3.07 -11.77
C LEU A 306 29.57 -3.27 -11.47
N LEU A 307 30.01 -4.53 -11.32
CA LEU A 307 31.42 -4.92 -11.13
C LEU A 307 32.20 -3.95 -10.20
N PRO A 308 31.71 -3.71 -8.97
CA PRO A 308 32.24 -2.69 -8.06
C PRO A 308 33.73 -2.91 -7.79
N GLY A 309 34.53 -1.87 -8.01
CA GLY A 309 35.95 -1.85 -7.65
C GLY A 309 36.83 -2.87 -8.37
N GLN A 310 36.38 -3.41 -9.52
CA GLN A 310 37.19 -4.35 -10.32
C GLN A 310 38.37 -3.70 -11.04
N VAL A 311 38.37 -2.37 -11.19
CA VAL A 311 39.43 -1.64 -11.89
C VAL A 311 40.06 -0.62 -10.95
N HIS A 312 41.39 -0.51 -11.01
CA HIS A 312 42.11 0.52 -10.28
C HIS A 312 41.72 1.92 -10.77
N ALA A 313 41.39 2.80 -9.81
CA ALA A 313 41.24 4.23 -10.04
C ALA A 313 42.62 4.89 -10.03
N TYR A 314 42.88 5.76 -11.00
CA TYR A 314 44.19 6.39 -11.20
C TYR A 314 44.21 7.87 -10.81
N PHE A 315 43.07 8.41 -10.37
CA PHE A 315 42.95 9.79 -9.90
C PHE A 315 43.86 10.05 -8.69
N SER A 316 45.04 10.64 -8.92
CA SER A 316 46.05 10.90 -7.89
C SER A 316 47.15 11.86 -8.40
N GLY A 317 48.12 12.18 -7.53
CA GLY A 317 49.37 12.82 -7.91
C GLY A 317 49.17 14.20 -8.51
N SER A 318 49.40 14.36 -9.82
CA SER A 318 49.31 15.66 -10.50
C SER A 318 47.92 16.28 -10.43
N GLU A 319 46.86 15.49 -10.34
CA GLU A 319 45.49 16.01 -10.22
C GLU A 319 45.26 16.74 -8.88
N GLN A 320 46.04 16.42 -7.84
CA GLN A 320 45.98 17.15 -6.57
C GLN A 320 46.43 18.61 -6.72
N ASN A 321 47.41 18.88 -7.59
CA ASN A 321 47.86 20.24 -7.86
C ASN A 321 46.81 21.04 -8.63
N ILE A 322 46.10 20.39 -9.56
CA ILE A 322 45.01 21.00 -10.32
C ILE A 322 43.84 21.33 -9.38
N PHE A 323 43.47 20.38 -8.52
CA PHE A 323 42.46 20.59 -7.48
C PHE A 323 42.77 21.81 -6.61
N ARG A 324 43.99 21.88 -6.07
CA ARG A 324 44.43 23.04 -5.25
C ARG A 324 44.42 24.35 -6.03
N GLY A 325 44.73 24.31 -7.32
CA GLY A 325 44.65 25.47 -8.21
C GLY A 325 43.22 26.00 -8.34
N TYR A 326 42.28 25.14 -8.76
CA TYR A 326 40.87 25.52 -8.88
C TYR A 326 40.25 25.95 -7.57
N LYS A 327 40.61 25.27 -6.47
CA LYS A 327 40.17 25.65 -5.14
C LYS A 327 40.60 27.08 -4.79
N ARG A 328 41.89 27.41 -4.95
CA ARG A 328 42.41 28.75 -4.64
C ARG A 328 41.75 29.84 -5.49
N GLU A 329 41.46 29.53 -6.75
CA GLU A 329 40.79 30.44 -7.67
C GLU A 329 39.36 30.75 -7.20
N LEU A 330 38.58 29.72 -6.81
CA LEU A 330 37.24 29.88 -6.26
C LEU A 330 37.26 30.56 -4.87
N GLU A 331 38.23 30.22 -4.03
CA GLU A 331 38.43 30.82 -2.70
C GLU A 331 38.80 32.31 -2.78
N SER A 332 39.58 32.71 -3.78
CA SER A 332 39.90 34.11 -4.04
C SER A 332 38.65 34.95 -4.32
N LEU A 333 37.65 34.40 -5.00
CA LEU A 333 36.39 35.10 -5.27
C LEU A 333 35.58 35.32 -4.00
N LEU A 334 35.55 34.32 -3.11
CA LEU A 334 34.91 34.42 -1.80
C LEU A 334 35.56 35.50 -0.93
N ASN A 335 36.89 35.52 -0.88
CA ASN A 335 37.64 36.47 -0.07
C ASN A 335 37.53 37.91 -0.62
N SER A 336 37.47 38.07 -1.94
CA SER A 336 37.29 39.39 -2.57
C SER A 336 35.93 40.00 -2.24
N GLY A 337 34.88 39.19 -2.18
CA GLY A 337 33.55 39.64 -1.76
C GLY A 337 33.45 40.03 -0.27
N ASN A 338 34.29 39.45 0.60
CA ASN A 338 34.30 39.75 2.03
C ASN A 338 35.13 41.00 2.40
N GLN A 339 36.02 41.47 1.51
CA GLN A 339 36.92 42.60 1.81
C GLN A 339 36.24 43.98 1.73
N GLU A 340 35.04 44.09 1.14
CA GLU A 340 34.29 45.37 1.05
C GLU A 340 33.47 45.70 2.32
N GLY A 341 33.61 44.92 3.41
CA GLY A 341 33.00 45.24 4.72
C GLY A 341 31.47 45.07 4.80
N GLN A 342 30.85 44.59 3.72
CA GLN A 342 29.47 44.10 3.69
C GLN A 342 29.53 42.59 3.40
N GLU A 343 28.84 41.77 4.21
CA GLU A 343 28.54 40.39 3.81
C GLU A 343 27.75 40.46 2.51
N ALA A 344 28.42 40.23 1.38
CA ALA A 344 27.78 40.21 0.07
C ALA A 344 26.67 39.14 0.11
N LYS A 345 25.44 39.55 -0.21
CA LYS A 345 24.31 38.62 -0.24
C LYS A 345 24.62 37.52 -1.26
N ASP A 346 24.24 36.27 -0.96
CA ASP A 346 24.42 35.12 -1.86
C ASP A 346 23.99 35.39 -3.31
N SER A 347 22.97 36.23 -3.51
CA SER A 347 22.47 36.69 -4.81
C SER A 347 23.52 37.39 -5.67
N GLU A 348 24.47 38.12 -5.08
CA GLU A 348 25.50 38.88 -5.81
C GLU A 348 26.76 38.04 -6.12
N LEU A 349 27.11 37.08 -5.27
CA LEU A 349 28.26 36.18 -5.51
C LEU A 349 27.97 35.08 -6.53
N THR A 350 26.73 34.60 -6.59
CA THR A 350 26.35 33.43 -7.41
C THR A 350 26.65 33.61 -8.91
N PRO A 351 26.38 34.78 -9.54
CA PRO A 351 26.74 35.03 -10.94
C PRO A 351 28.25 34.98 -11.20
N VAL A 352 29.06 35.59 -10.33
CA VAL A 352 30.53 35.64 -10.48
C VAL A 352 31.14 34.25 -10.39
N ILE A 353 30.70 33.45 -9.41
CA ILE A 353 31.12 32.05 -9.27
C ILE A 353 30.68 31.23 -10.48
N SER A 354 29.45 31.44 -10.96
CA SER A 354 28.93 30.75 -12.13
C SER A 354 29.76 31.04 -13.39
N ASP A 355 30.19 32.29 -13.58
CA ASP A 355 31.04 32.69 -14.69
C ASP A 355 32.45 32.08 -14.58
N GLN A 356 32.98 31.98 -13.36
CA GLN A 356 34.26 31.33 -13.12
C GLN A 356 34.19 29.81 -13.39
N ILE A 357 33.15 29.12 -12.93
CA ILE A 357 32.94 27.69 -13.22
C ILE A 357 32.83 27.48 -14.73
N GLN A 358 32.09 28.35 -15.44
CA GLN A 358 32.00 28.30 -16.90
C GLN A 358 33.36 28.49 -17.57
N SER A 359 34.17 29.43 -17.11
CA SER A 359 35.50 29.71 -17.68
C SER A 359 36.43 28.51 -17.54
N VAL A 360 36.46 27.88 -16.35
CA VAL A 360 37.26 26.69 -16.07
C VAL A 360 36.83 25.50 -16.94
N LEU A 361 35.53 25.24 -17.05
CA LEU A 361 35.00 24.13 -17.87
C LEU A 361 35.26 24.35 -19.37
N ARG A 362 35.12 25.58 -19.87
CA ARG A 362 35.45 25.93 -21.26
C ARG A 362 36.95 25.80 -21.53
N ALA A 363 37.80 26.23 -20.59
CA ALA A 363 39.26 26.06 -20.69
C ALA A 363 39.67 24.59 -20.68
N ALA A 364 38.90 23.72 -20.02
CA ALA A 364 39.06 22.26 -20.08
C ALA A 364 38.55 21.63 -21.40
N GLY A 365 37.98 22.41 -22.32
CA GLY A 365 37.48 21.96 -23.61
C GLY A 365 36.10 21.29 -23.56
N LEU A 366 35.29 21.61 -22.56
CA LEU A 366 33.94 21.07 -22.40
C LEU A 366 32.87 21.98 -22.98
N LYS A 367 31.76 21.38 -23.45
CA LYS A 367 30.57 22.14 -23.83
C LYS A 367 29.81 22.53 -22.56
N VAL A 368 29.64 23.83 -22.34
CA VAL A 368 29.06 24.40 -21.12
C VAL A 368 27.75 25.11 -21.44
N ALA A 369 26.75 24.92 -20.59
CA ALA A 369 25.48 25.63 -20.63
C ALA A 369 25.10 26.13 -19.24
N THR A 370 24.15 27.07 -19.22
CA THR A 370 23.55 27.57 -17.99
C THR A 370 22.04 27.58 -18.09
N GLN A 371 21.38 27.59 -16.94
CA GLN A 371 19.92 27.63 -16.84
C GLN A 371 19.54 28.52 -15.67
N LYS A 372 18.75 29.58 -15.92
CA LYS A 372 18.15 30.38 -14.86
C LYS A 372 16.82 29.79 -14.43
N TYR A 373 16.52 29.88 -13.14
CA TYR A 373 15.27 29.38 -12.58
C TYR A 373 14.78 30.31 -11.46
N GLU A 374 13.47 30.30 -11.26
CA GLU A 374 12.80 30.99 -10.16
C GLU A 374 11.63 30.14 -9.65
N TYR A 375 11.59 29.90 -8.34
CA TYR A 375 10.45 29.28 -7.66
C TYR A 375 9.95 30.22 -6.56
N THR A 376 8.65 30.48 -6.52
CA THR A 376 8.04 31.25 -5.42
C THR A 376 7.18 30.32 -4.58
N SER A 377 7.46 30.25 -3.28
CA SER A 377 6.68 29.46 -2.32
C SER A 377 6.45 30.26 -1.05
N SER A 378 5.18 30.44 -0.65
CA SER A 378 4.80 31.11 0.61
C SER A 378 5.41 32.50 0.83
N GLY A 379 5.57 33.24 -0.27
CA GLY A 379 6.17 34.57 -0.30
C GLY A 379 7.71 34.59 -0.25
N ILE A 380 8.37 33.44 -0.35
CA ILE A 380 9.83 33.34 -0.50
C ILE A 380 10.13 32.95 -1.94
N THR A 381 10.95 33.76 -2.60
CA THR A 381 11.45 33.50 -3.94
C THR A 381 12.82 32.85 -3.85
N HIS A 382 12.95 31.69 -4.48
CA HIS A 382 14.19 30.94 -4.64
C HIS A 382 14.61 31.04 -6.10
N GLU A 383 15.68 31.80 -6.37
CA GLU A 383 16.20 32.02 -7.71
C GLU A 383 17.67 31.64 -7.79
N GLY A 384 18.11 31.28 -8.99
CA GLY A 384 19.50 30.94 -9.22
C GLY A 384 19.83 30.63 -10.67
N GLN A 385 21.11 30.36 -10.93
CA GLN A 385 21.61 29.95 -12.22
C GLN A 385 22.42 28.66 -12.08
N ASN A 386 21.91 27.58 -12.64
CA ASN A 386 22.65 26.33 -12.73
C ASN A 386 23.71 26.44 -13.83
N VAL A 387 24.91 25.91 -13.57
CA VAL A 387 25.95 25.72 -14.58
C VAL A 387 26.16 24.23 -14.78
N TYR A 388 26.26 23.78 -16.03
CA TYR A 388 26.54 22.37 -16.30
C TYR A 388 27.36 22.19 -17.58
N ALA A 389 28.07 21.07 -17.65
CA ALA A 389 28.87 20.69 -18.80
C ALA A 389 28.71 19.22 -19.15
N ILE A 390 28.85 18.89 -20.43
CA ILE A 390 28.66 17.52 -20.95
C ILE A 390 29.95 17.00 -21.59
N ILE A 391 30.42 15.86 -21.10
CA ILE A 391 31.44 15.03 -21.73
C ILE A 391 30.71 14.00 -22.60
N HIS A 392 30.88 14.09 -23.91
CA HIS A 392 30.34 13.07 -24.82
C HIS A 392 31.23 11.83 -24.76
N ALA A 393 30.61 10.66 -24.66
CA ALA A 393 31.27 9.38 -24.50
C ALA A 393 32.07 9.02 -25.76
N PRO A 394 33.39 8.74 -25.67
CA PRO A 394 34.17 8.35 -26.84
C PRO A 394 33.78 6.99 -27.43
N ARG A 395 33.16 6.11 -26.64
CA ARG A 395 32.72 4.76 -27.04
C ARG A 395 31.20 4.61 -27.11
N GLY A 396 30.45 5.68 -26.87
CA GLY A 396 28.99 5.68 -26.85
C GLY A 396 28.40 6.46 -28.02
N ASP A 397 27.11 6.25 -28.24
CA ASP A 397 26.29 6.96 -29.23
C ASP A 397 25.51 8.14 -28.63
N ALA A 398 25.90 8.58 -27.41
CA ALA A 398 25.25 9.64 -26.64
C ALA A 398 23.76 9.38 -26.30
N THR A 399 23.32 8.11 -26.29
CA THR A 399 21.94 7.73 -25.92
C THR A 399 21.72 7.59 -24.42
N GLU A 400 22.79 7.48 -23.64
CA GLU A 400 22.77 7.32 -22.19
C GLU A 400 23.75 8.28 -21.51
N ALA A 401 23.42 8.72 -20.30
CA ALA A 401 24.24 9.65 -19.54
C ALA A 401 24.27 9.34 -18.04
N ILE A 402 25.35 9.75 -17.37
CA ILE A 402 25.54 9.74 -15.92
C ILE A 402 25.65 11.19 -15.46
N VAL A 403 25.02 11.54 -14.34
CA VAL A 403 25.09 12.88 -13.76
C VAL A 403 25.98 12.89 -12.51
N LEU A 404 26.90 13.83 -12.46
CA LEU A 404 27.70 14.20 -11.29
C LEU A 404 27.28 15.59 -10.82
N VAL A 405 26.76 15.70 -9.61
CA VAL A 405 26.31 16.96 -9.02
C VAL A 405 27.27 17.41 -7.93
N ALA A 406 27.69 18.67 -7.99
CA ALA A 406 28.38 19.34 -6.90
C ALA A 406 27.74 20.71 -6.69
N ALA A 407 26.77 20.79 -5.78
CA ALA A 407 26.13 22.04 -5.41
C ALA A 407 27.11 22.97 -4.70
N TRP A 408 26.96 24.28 -4.89
CA TRP A 408 27.78 25.28 -4.18
C TRP A 408 27.47 25.28 -2.68
N LYS A 409 26.19 25.14 -2.32
CA LYS A 409 25.73 24.90 -0.95
C LYS A 409 25.18 23.51 -0.79
N THR A 410 25.60 22.80 0.27
CA THR A 410 25.08 21.48 0.62
C THR A 410 23.60 21.54 1.01
N ALA A 411 22.98 20.39 1.22
CA ALA A 411 21.61 20.30 1.74
C ALA A 411 21.40 21.02 3.09
N ASP A 412 22.46 21.11 3.89
CA ASP A 412 22.51 21.76 5.21
C ASP A 412 22.88 23.26 5.13
N GLY A 413 23.17 23.77 3.92
CA GLY A 413 23.53 25.18 3.69
C GLY A 413 25.01 25.51 3.87
N GLU A 414 25.86 24.50 4.06
CA GLU A 414 27.32 24.67 4.19
C GLU A 414 27.97 24.88 2.82
N LEU A 415 29.09 25.63 2.80
CA LEU A 415 29.84 25.90 1.58
C LEU A 415 30.61 24.67 1.11
N ASN A 416 30.27 24.14 -0.07
CA ASN A 416 30.84 22.93 -0.64
C ASN A 416 32.05 23.20 -1.58
N LEU A 417 32.98 24.03 -1.13
CA LEU A 417 34.11 24.48 -1.95
C LEU A 417 34.97 23.31 -2.46
N ASN A 418 35.29 22.35 -1.58
CA ASN A 418 36.09 21.19 -1.96
C ASN A 418 35.32 20.23 -2.88
N GLY A 419 34.00 20.07 -2.70
CA GLY A 419 33.18 19.23 -3.59
C GLY A 419 33.13 19.80 -5.02
N VAL A 420 32.89 21.10 -5.16
CA VAL A 420 32.89 21.79 -6.46
C VAL A 420 34.27 21.73 -7.13
N SER A 421 35.34 22.01 -6.37
CA SER A 421 36.72 21.94 -6.87
C SER A 421 37.09 20.53 -7.33
N LEU A 422 36.63 19.50 -6.61
CA LEU A 422 36.85 18.09 -6.97
C LEU A 422 36.10 17.74 -8.26
N ALA A 423 34.84 18.13 -8.38
CA ALA A 423 34.03 17.89 -9.58
C ALA A 423 34.62 18.59 -10.81
N LEU A 424 35.13 19.82 -10.70
CA LEU A 424 35.85 20.51 -11.78
C LEU A 424 37.12 19.75 -12.20
N THR A 425 37.89 19.28 -11.22
CA THR A 425 39.11 18.49 -11.47
C THR A 425 38.77 17.15 -12.15
N LEU A 426 37.73 16.46 -11.69
CA LEU A 426 37.22 15.24 -12.30
C LEU A 426 36.71 15.47 -13.72
N ALA A 427 36.04 16.59 -14.00
CA ALA A 427 35.56 16.91 -15.35
C ALA A 427 36.72 17.02 -16.35
N ARG A 428 37.79 17.74 -15.96
CA ARG A 428 39.02 17.82 -16.76
C ARG A 428 39.72 16.47 -16.90
N TYR A 429 39.79 15.69 -15.82
CA TYR A 429 40.41 14.37 -15.81
C TYR A 429 39.64 13.38 -16.71
N PHE A 430 38.32 13.23 -16.54
CA PHE A 430 37.49 12.31 -17.33
C PHE A 430 37.50 12.62 -18.82
N LYS A 431 37.59 13.89 -19.21
CA LYS A 431 37.67 14.30 -20.62
C LYS A 431 38.88 13.70 -21.36
N ARG A 432 39.96 13.37 -20.64
CA ARG A 432 41.19 12.78 -21.20
C ARG A 432 41.09 11.28 -21.42
N TRP A 433 40.12 10.62 -20.80
CA TRP A 433 39.97 9.18 -20.84
C TRP A 433 39.02 8.75 -21.95
N SER A 434 39.39 7.68 -22.66
CA SER A 434 38.62 7.13 -23.78
C SER A 434 37.73 5.94 -23.38
N LEU A 435 37.56 5.65 -22.09
CA LEU A 435 36.85 4.46 -21.61
C LEU A 435 35.33 4.60 -21.54
N TRP A 436 34.82 5.83 -21.54
CA TRP A 436 33.41 6.11 -21.29
C TRP A 436 32.53 5.67 -22.46
N SER A 437 31.49 4.90 -22.14
CA SER A 437 30.43 4.46 -23.06
C SER A 437 29.13 5.24 -22.84
N LYS A 438 28.99 5.98 -21.72
CA LYS A 438 27.89 6.90 -21.43
C LYS A 438 28.42 8.32 -21.34
N ASP A 439 27.59 9.27 -21.73
CA ASP A 439 27.90 10.68 -21.56
C ASP A 439 27.99 11.01 -20.06
N ILE A 440 28.81 11.97 -19.69
CA ILE A 440 28.94 12.40 -18.29
C ILE A 440 28.59 13.87 -18.20
N ILE A 441 27.56 14.17 -17.42
CA ILE A 441 27.08 15.51 -17.15
C ILE A 441 27.61 15.94 -15.79
N PHE A 442 28.32 17.06 -15.74
CA PHE A 442 28.71 17.72 -14.51
C PHE A 442 27.75 18.89 -14.25
N LEU A 443 27.03 18.86 -13.14
CA LEU A 443 26.04 19.85 -12.74
C LEU A 443 26.51 20.59 -11.48
N PHE A 444 26.56 21.91 -11.55
CA PHE A 444 26.96 22.82 -10.49
C PHE A 444 25.81 23.78 -10.16
N PRO A 445 24.83 23.34 -9.36
CA PRO A 445 23.72 24.19 -8.95
C PRO A 445 24.14 25.11 -7.79
N PRO A 446 23.52 26.30 -7.64
CA PRO A 446 23.77 27.17 -6.48
C PRO A 446 23.44 26.49 -5.14
N ASP A 447 22.42 25.63 -5.14
CA ASP A 447 21.95 24.92 -3.96
C ASP A 447 21.52 23.48 -4.31
N SER A 448 21.58 22.58 -3.32
CA SER A 448 21.21 21.16 -3.49
C SER A 448 19.69 20.89 -3.62
N LYS A 449 18.81 21.89 -3.46
CA LYS A 449 17.35 21.70 -3.36
C LYS A 449 16.60 22.23 -4.58
N SER A 450 16.57 23.55 -4.79
CA SER A 450 15.88 24.20 -5.91
C SER A 450 16.63 24.07 -7.22
N GLY A 451 17.95 24.32 -7.22
CA GLY A 451 18.74 24.29 -8.44
C GLY A 451 18.74 22.93 -9.12
N THR A 452 18.95 21.86 -8.34
CA THR A 452 18.90 20.49 -8.89
C THR A 452 17.51 20.13 -9.40
N GLN A 453 16.43 20.51 -8.70
CA GLN A 453 15.06 20.26 -9.16
C GLN A 453 14.76 20.98 -10.48
N ALA A 454 15.10 22.27 -10.59
CA ALA A 454 14.90 23.04 -11.82
C ALA A 454 15.62 22.43 -13.02
N TRP A 455 16.82 21.89 -12.80
CA TRP A 455 17.59 21.28 -13.86
C TRP A 455 16.96 19.96 -14.34
N ILE A 456 16.58 19.08 -13.41
CA ILE A 456 15.99 17.78 -13.78
C ILE A 456 14.59 17.94 -14.39
N ASP A 457 13.76 18.84 -13.87
CA ASP A 457 12.45 19.18 -14.45
C ASP A 457 12.62 19.58 -15.91
N ALA A 458 13.59 20.46 -16.20
CA ALA A 458 13.86 20.93 -17.55
C ALA A 458 14.57 19.89 -18.45
N TYR A 459 15.31 18.96 -17.86
CA TYR A 459 15.87 17.82 -18.59
C TYR A 459 14.76 16.96 -19.19
N HIS A 460 13.68 16.73 -18.43
CA HIS A 460 12.52 15.93 -18.83
C HIS A 460 11.38 16.73 -19.47
N ASP A 461 11.57 18.01 -19.78
CA ASP A 461 10.55 18.91 -20.37
C ASP A 461 9.28 19.04 -19.50
N MET A 462 9.45 19.01 -18.17
CA MET A 462 8.40 19.12 -17.15
C MET A 462 8.48 20.41 -16.32
N GLN A 463 9.34 21.35 -16.73
CA GLN A 463 9.59 22.58 -15.99
C GLN A 463 8.41 23.58 -16.05
N PRO A 464 8.16 24.34 -14.97
CA PRO A 464 7.17 25.42 -15.00
C PRO A 464 7.68 26.62 -15.82
N PRO A 465 6.80 27.57 -16.19
CA PRO A 465 7.17 28.73 -17.01
C PRO A 465 8.26 29.63 -16.40
N SER A 466 8.44 29.61 -15.09
CA SER A 466 9.46 30.36 -14.36
C SER A 466 10.86 29.73 -14.42
N VAL A 467 11.00 28.54 -15.03
CA VAL A 467 12.25 27.80 -15.17
C VAL A 467 12.62 27.72 -16.64
N GLN A 468 13.86 28.11 -16.98
CA GLN A 468 14.31 28.08 -18.37
C GLN A 468 14.49 26.64 -18.88
N PRO A 469 14.18 26.36 -20.15
CA PRO A 469 14.52 25.08 -20.78
C PRO A 469 16.04 24.92 -20.90
N LEU A 470 16.51 23.67 -20.98
CA LEU A 470 17.93 23.38 -21.13
C LEU A 470 18.38 23.56 -22.59
N PRO A 471 19.41 24.39 -22.88
CA PRO A 471 19.93 24.57 -24.23
C PRO A 471 20.77 23.37 -24.71
N LEU A 472 21.32 22.58 -23.78
CA LEU A 472 22.07 21.35 -24.06
C LEU A 472 21.44 20.19 -23.29
N LYS A 473 21.12 19.10 -23.98
CA LYS A 473 20.69 17.83 -23.39
C LYS A 473 21.58 16.70 -23.89
N SER A 474 21.59 15.58 -23.16
CA SER A 474 22.25 14.34 -23.55
C SER A 474 21.22 13.20 -23.52
N GLY A 475 21.67 11.96 -23.52
CA GLY A 475 20.85 10.75 -23.48
C GLY A 475 20.07 10.53 -22.19
N ALA A 476 19.41 9.37 -22.08
CA ALA A 476 18.68 8.99 -20.88
C ALA A 476 19.61 8.88 -19.66
N LEU A 477 19.20 9.46 -18.53
CA LEU A 477 20.00 9.47 -17.31
C LEU A 477 19.93 8.09 -16.64
N GLN A 478 21.06 7.41 -16.54
CA GLN A 478 21.17 6.06 -15.97
C GLN A 478 21.37 6.07 -14.45
N GLY A 479 22.01 7.12 -13.92
CA GLY A 479 22.21 7.30 -12.49
C GLY A 479 22.89 8.62 -12.15
N GLY A 480 22.80 9.00 -10.88
CA GLY A 480 23.35 10.25 -10.35
C GLY A 480 24.26 10.03 -9.14
N LEU A 481 25.36 10.79 -9.05
CA LEU A 481 26.16 10.87 -7.82
C LEU A 481 26.31 12.34 -7.43
N VAL A 482 26.11 12.63 -6.16
CA VAL A 482 26.28 13.97 -5.60
C VAL A 482 27.47 13.97 -4.65
N ILE A 483 28.31 15.00 -4.75
CA ILE A 483 29.54 15.14 -3.96
C ILE A 483 29.40 16.33 -3.02
N GLU A 484 29.48 16.06 -1.71
CA GLU A 484 29.49 17.08 -0.67
C GLU A 484 30.73 16.92 0.21
N TYR A 485 31.62 17.92 0.14
CA TYR A 485 32.83 18.05 0.94
C TYR A 485 32.92 19.50 1.48
N PRO A 486 32.20 19.81 2.58
CA PRO A 486 31.95 21.18 3.01
C PRO A 486 33.01 21.81 3.95
N PHE A 487 34.21 21.22 4.06
CA PHE A 487 35.26 21.69 4.98
C PHE A 487 36.66 21.51 4.40
N ASP A 488 37.64 22.23 4.97
CA ASP A 488 39.04 22.32 4.48
C ASP A 488 40.06 21.45 5.23
N HIS A 489 39.62 20.30 5.72
CA HIS A 489 40.49 19.34 6.37
C HIS A 489 40.17 17.94 5.86
N ARG A 490 41.04 16.98 6.16
CA ARG A 490 40.83 15.57 5.82
C ARG A 490 39.63 15.00 6.56
N PHE A 491 38.99 14.02 5.94
CA PHE A 491 37.81 13.37 6.50
C PHE A 491 38.10 11.95 6.99
N GLU A 492 37.20 11.44 7.83
CA GLU A 492 37.30 10.09 8.41
C GLU A 492 36.41 9.09 7.67
N SER A 493 35.16 9.48 7.39
CA SER A 493 34.14 8.59 6.82
C SER A 493 33.26 9.28 5.78
N LEU A 494 32.56 8.47 4.99
CA LEU A 494 31.54 8.90 4.04
C LEU A 494 30.15 8.59 4.60
N HIS A 495 29.37 9.64 4.79
CA HIS A 495 27.95 9.56 5.07
C HIS A 495 27.18 9.43 3.75
N ILE A 496 26.44 8.33 3.61
CA ILE A 496 25.69 8.03 2.40
C ILE A 496 24.24 8.48 2.62
N VAL A 497 23.83 9.55 1.93
CA VAL A 497 22.45 10.04 1.97
C VAL A 497 21.70 9.48 0.77
N TYR A 498 20.59 8.79 1.05
CA TYR A 498 19.83 8.05 0.04
C TYR A 498 18.32 8.31 0.12
N ASP A 499 17.81 8.99 1.15
CA ASP A 499 16.37 9.20 1.30
C ASP A 499 15.84 10.15 0.20
N GLY A 500 14.84 9.69 -0.54
CA GLY A 500 14.16 10.47 -1.57
C GLY A 500 12.91 11.18 -1.07
N VAL A 501 12.34 12.01 -1.93
CA VAL A 501 11.05 12.69 -1.69
C VAL A 501 9.96 11.64 -1.52
N ASN A 502 8.96 11.92 -0.69
CA ASN A 502 7.78 11.07 -0.49
C ASN A 502 8.10 9.64 0.00
N GLY A 503 9.29 9.40 0.57
CA GLY A 503 9.70 8.08 1.07
C GLY A 503 10.20 7.13 -0.03
N GLN A 504 10.48 7.65 -1.23
CA GLN A 504 11.12 6.87 -2.30
C GLN A 504 12.60 6.65 -1.99
N LEU A 505 13.16 5.57 -2.53
CA LEU A 505 14.54 5.15 -2.28
C LEU A 505 15.20 4.76 -3.60
N PRO A 506 16.52 5.01 -3.76
CA PRO A 506 17.26 4.51 -4.90
C PRO A 506 17.40 3.00 -4.80
N ASN A 507 17.65 2.36 -5.92
CA ASN A 507 17.95 0.95 -6.01
C ASN A 507 19.10 0.57 -5.04
N LEU A 508 18.87 -0.48 -4.25
CA LEU A 508 19.80 -0.93 -3.20
C LEU A 508 21.19 -1.30 -3.75
N ASP A 509 21.30 -1.72 -5.01
CA ASP A 509 22.60 -2.07 -5.60
C ASP A 509 23.52 -0.85 -5.78
N LEU A 510 22.95 0.33 -6.05
CA LEU A 510 23.74 1.56 -6.11
C LEU A 510 24.34 1.87 -4.73
N PHE A 511 23.54 1.74 -3.67
CA PHE A 511 23.98 1.92 -2.29
C PHE A 511 25.07 0.90 -1.90
N ASN A 512 24.87 -0.38 -2.24
CA ASN A 512 25.84 -1.43 -1.96
C ASN A 512 27.14 -1.27 -2.74
N THR A 513 27.06 -0.73 -3.96
CA THR A 513 28.23 -0.41 -4.78
C THR A 513 29.09 0.67 -4.12
N VAL A 514 28.47 1.72 -3.57
CA VAL A 514 29.17 2.74 -2.77
C VAL A 514 29.89 2.10 -1.58
N ILE A 515 29.21 1.25 -0.82
CA ILE A 515 29.83 0.60 0.34
C ILE A 515 30.99 -0.31 -0.07
N SER A 516 30.82 -1.09 -1.12
CA SER A 516 31.85 -2.02 -1.62
C SER A 516 33.09 -1.26 -2.10
N ILE A 517 32.94 -0.13 -2.78
CA ILE A 517 34.06 0.67 -3.28
C ILE A 517 34.70 1.46 -2.14
N ALA A 518 33.92 2.20 -1.36
CA ALA A 518 34.42 3.04 -0.27
C ALA A 518 35.11 2.19 0.81
N GLY A 519 34.40 1.19 1.35
CA GLY A 519 34.91 0.35 2.42
C GLY A 519 35.92 -0.70 1.93
N GLY A 520 35.62 -1.39 0.83
CA GLY A 520 36.42 -2.51 0.35
C GLY A 520 37.70 -2.08 -0.38
N GLN A 521 37.58 -1.20 -1.37
CA GLN A 521 38.71 -0.80 -2.21
C GLN A 521 39.52 0.37 -1.62
N MET A 522 38.84 1.36 -1.03
CA MET A 522 39.47 2.60 -0.55
C MET A 522 39.75 2.60 0.96
N GLY A 523 39.19 1.65 1.73
CA GLY A 523 39.37 1.60 3.18
C GLY A 523 38.74 2.78 3.92
N ILE A 524 37.70 3.39 3.35
CA ILE A 524 36.98 4.54 3.90
C ILE A 524 35.77 4.02 4.69
N GLY A 525 35.62 4.48 5.94
CA GLY A 525 34.43 4.17 6.75
C GLY A 525 33.16 4.69 6.10
N THR A 526 32.06 3.96 6.22
CA THR A 526 30.75 4.39 5.69
C THR A 526 29.73 4.48 6.81
N SER A 527 28.90 5.52 6.79
CA SER A 527 27.82 5.74 7.75
C SER A 527 26.54 6.10 7.02
N LEU A 528 25.40 5.93 7.69
CA LEU A 528 24.08 6.27 7.17
C LEU A 528 23.18 6.79 8.31
N GLN A 529 22.15 7.57 7.99
CA GLN A 529 21.18 8.12 8.95
C GLN A 529 21.83 8.88 10.14
N GLU A 530 22.97 9.54 9.89
CA GLU A 530 23.76 10.27 10.90
C GLU A 530 24.17 9.38 12.09
N MET A 531 24.36 8.08 11.83
CA MET A 531 24.82 7.10 12.80
C MET A 531 26.33 6.93 12.63
N TRP A 532 27.10 7.85 13.22
CA TRP A 532 28.56 7.91 13.11
C TRP A 532 29.24 6.69 13.77
N GLU A 533 28.74 6.31 14.94
CA GLU A 533 29.20 5.13 15.68
C GLU A 533 28.09 4.08 15.72
N HIS A 534 28.25 3.06 14.88
CA HIS A 534 27.29 1.98 14.73
C HIS A 534 27.97 0.61 14.94
N ASP A 535 27.69 -0.02 16.07
CA ASP A 535 28.27 -1.31 16.48
C ASP A 535 27.47 -2.54 16.02
N ASP A 536 26.46 -2.32 15.16
CA ASP A 536 25.52 -3.35 14.70
C ASP A 536 24.69 -3.99 15.83
N SER A 537 24.59 -3.34 16.99
CA SER A 537 23.71 -3.78 18.08
C SER A 537 22.22 -3.56 17.75
N TYR A 538 21.34 -4.32 18.40
CA TYR A 538 19.88 -4.17 18.26
C TYR A 538 19.41 -2.72 18.45
N GLN A 539 19.92 -2.04 19.48
CA GLN A 539 19.54 -0.66 19.79
C GLN A 539 19.93 0.30 18.67
N LYS A 540 21.16 0.20 18.17
CA LYS A 540 21.65 1.04 17.08
C LYS A 540 20.90 0.75 15.78
N ARG A 541 20.67 -0.52 15.45
CA ARG A 541 19.83 -0.91 14.30
C ARG A 541 18.41 -0.34 14.37
N LEU A 542 17.76 -0.43 15.54
CA LEU A 542 16.43 0.13 15.74
C LEU A 542 16.43 1.65 15.61
N GLN A 543 17.42 2.32 16.21
CA GLN A 543 17.58 3.77 16.10
C GLN A 543 17.77 4.21 14.63
N THR A 544 18.57 3.47 13.87
CA THR A 544 18.78 3.68 12.43
C THR A 544 17.47 3.56 11.65
N ILE A 545 16.69 2.49 11.88
CA ILE A 545 15.37 2.30 11.26
C ILE A 545 14.44 3.46 11.61
N LEU A 546 14.34 3.83 12.87
CA LEU A 546 13.43 4.90 13.32
C LEU A 546 13.81 6.26 12.72
N ARG A 547 15.11 6.58 12.65
CA ARG A 547 15.59 7.80 11.98
C ARG A 547 15.23 7.83 10.50
N GLY A 548 15.50 6.73 9.79
CA GLY A 548 15.12 6.60 8.37
C GLY A 548 13.60 6.71 8.18
N MET A 549 12.80 6.08 9.05
CA MET A 549 11.34 6.20 9.01
C MET A 549 10.88 7.64 9.23
N VAL A 550 11.48 8.39 10.16
CA VAL A 550 11.13 9.80 10.37
C VAL A 550 11.42 10.63 9.13
N LYS A 551 12.60 10.49 8.51
CA LYS A 551 12.96 11.22 7.26
C LYS A 551 12.01 10.87 6.11
N GLN A 552 11.76 9.59 5.88
CA GLN A 552 10.83 9.11 4.84
C GLN A 552 9.38 9.53 5.12
N GLY A 553 8.98 9.57 6.39
CA GLY A 553 7.65 9.97 6.82
C GLY A 553 7.36 11.45 6.53
N PHE A 554 8.34 12.34 6.77
CA PHE A 554 8.21 13.74 6.37
C PHE A 554 8.20 13.90 4.85
N GLY A 555 8.99 13.10 4.13
CA GLY A 555 8.98 13.03 2.66
C GLY A 555 9.62 14.23 1.97
N HIS A 556 10.39 15.06 2.68
CA HIS A 556 11.15 16.16 2.09
C HIS A 556 12.42 15.65 1.39
N ALA A 557 13.00 16.44 0.48
CA ALA A 557 14.31 16.11 -0.09
C ALA A 557 15.41 16.23 0.99
N THR A 558 16.27 15.22 1.07
CA THR A 558 17.40 15.20 2.03
C THR A 558 18.72 15.63 1.41
N GLY A 559 18.80 15.66 0.07
CA GLY A 559 19.95 16.15 -0.68
C GLY A 559 19.60 16.28 -2.17
N ALA A 560 20.58 16.66 -2.98
CA ALA A 560 20.37 16.85 -4.42
C ALA A 560 19.98 15.56 -5.15
N HIS A 561 20.38 14.39 -4.62
CA HIS A 561 19.99 13.09 -5.17
C HIS A 561 18.47 12.87 -5.14
N SER A 562 17.78 13.46 -4.15
CA SER A 562 16.33 13.27 -3.96
C SER A 562 15.51 13.75 -5.16
N SER A 563 15.98 14.75 -5.91
CA SER A 563 15.30 15.29 -7.10
C SER A 563 15.29 14.34 -8.30
N PHE A 564 16.21 13.38 -8.37
CA PHE A 564 16.33 12.43 -9.47
C PHE A 564 15.39 11.22 -9.33
N ILE A 565 15.12 10.81 -8.09
CA ILE A 565 14.37 9.58 -7.78
C ILE A 565 12.94 9.59 -8.35
N PRO A 566 12.15 10.69 -8.31
CA PRO A 566 10.82 10.76 -8.93
C PRO A 566 10.81 10.48 -10.43
N TYR A 567 11.93 10.69 -11.12
CA TYR A 567 12.13 10.42 -12.54
C TYR A 567 12.65 9.00 -12.81
N HIS A 568 12.64 8.13 -11.80
CA HIS A 568 13.21 6.77 -11.84
C HIS A 568 14.71 6.76 -12.18
N ILE A 569 15.43 7.80 -11.74
CA ILE A 569 16.89 7.88 -11.86
C ILE A 569 17.48 7.63 -10.47
N ASP A 570 18.20 6.53 -10.33
CA ASP A 570 18.84 6.18 -9.07
C ASP A 570 20.01 7.13 -8.79
N ALA A 571 19.94 7.82 -7.66
CA ALA A 571 20.97 8.77 -7.25
C ALA A 571 21.28 8.69 -5.75
N ILE A 572 22.52 8.99 -5.38
CA ILE A 572 23.00 9.00 -3.99
C ILE A 572 23.92 10.20 -3.76
N THR A 573 23.86 10.76 -2.54
CA THR A 573 24.79 11.81 -2.10
C THR A 573 25.87 11.24 -1.18
N LEU A 574 27.12 11.57 -1.50
CA LEU A 574 28.31 11.24 -0.72
C LEU A 574 28.74 12.48 0.07
N GLN A 575 28.52 12.46 1.38
CA GLN A 575 28.93 13.51 2.30
C GLN A 575 30.19 13.09 3.05
N THR A 576 31.25 13.89 3.02
CA THR A 576 32.41 13.67 3.89
C THR A 576 32.09 14.11 5.32
N LYS A 577 32.54 13.35 6.32
CA LYS A 577 32.36 13.68 7.75
C LYS A 577 33.57 13.25 8.58
N GLY A 578 33.76 13.94 9.72
CA GLY A 578 34.81 13.66 10.71
C GLY A 578 36.18 14.21 10.32
N ASP A 579 37.14 13.99 11.21
CA ASP A 579 38.55 14.38 11.07
C ASP A 579 39.41 13.13 10.95
N GLY A 580 39.98 12.88 9.77
CA GLY A 580 40.68 11.63 9.52
C GLY A 580 41.88 11.74 8.58
N TRP A 581 42.21 10.62 7.95
CA TRP A 581 43.38 10.51 7.07
C TRP A 581 43.02 10.58 5.59
N GLN A 582 41.74 10.53 5.25
CA GLN A 582 41.27 10.51 3.87
C GLN A 582 41.23 11.93 3.31
N ASP A 583 41.68 12.07 2.06
CA ASP A 583 41.82 13.36 1.39
C ASP A 583 40.93 13.45 0.13
N GLU A 584 40.98 14.61 -0.52
CA GLU A 584 40.27 14.87 -1.78
C GLU A 584 40.58 13.85 -2.89
N MET A 585 41.77 13.25 -2.89
CA MET A 585 42.17 12.25 -3.87
C MET A 585 41.55 10.89 -3.57
N ALA A 586 41.41 10.52 -2.29
CA ALA A 586 40.64 9.35 -1.87
C ALA A 586 39.17 9.45 -2.31
N LEU A 587 38.52 10.60 -2.07
CA LEU A 587 37.15 10.84 -2.55
C LEU A 587 37.06 10.80 -4.08
N GLY A 588 37.99 11.45 -4.79
CA GLY A 588 38.04 11.43 -6.25
C GLY A 588 38.19 10.04 -6.85
N ARG A 589 39.00 9.16 -6.24
CA ARG A 589 39.11 7.74 -6.63
C ARG A 589 37.83 6.96 -6.37
N THR A 590 37.15 7.21 -5.24
CA THR A 590 35.84 6.62 -4.97
C THR A 590 34.83 7.02 -6.04
N VAL A 591 34.74 8.31 -6.38
CA VAL A 591 33.81 8.81 -7.42
C VAL A 591 34.18 8.28 -8.81
N GLU A 592 35.48 8.25 -9.17
CA GLU A 592 35.94 7.64 -10.42
C GLU A 592 35.49 6.18 -10.53
N SER A 593 35.69 5.39 -9.47
CA SER A 593 35.30 3.99 -9.46
C SER A 593 33.78 3.81 -9.54
N LEU A 594 33.00 4.68 -8.90
CA LEU A 594 31.54 4.65 -8.97
C LEU A 594 31.03 4.99 -10.38
N CYS A 595 31.60 6.02 -11.02
CA CYS A 595 31.28 6.34 -12.41
C CYS A 595 31.61 5.20 -13.36
N ARG A 596 32.72 4.48 -13.14
CA ARG A 596 33.07 3.29 -13.93
C ARG A 596 32.05 2.16 -13.75
N SER A 597 31.59 1.92 -12.52
CA SER A 597 30.53 0.93 -12.24
C SER A 597 29.22 1.29 -12.93
N LEU A 598 28.78 2.55 -12.85
CA LEU A 598 27.58 3.03 -13.56
C LEU A 598 27.74 2.99 -15.09
N ASN A 599 28.94 3.25 -15.60
CA ASN A 599 29.24 3.21 -17.03
C ASN A 599 29.07 1.80 -17.62
N ASN A 600 29.28 0.75 -16.82
CA ASN A 600 29.15 -0.65 -17.23
C ASN A 600 27.70 -1.16 -17.30
N LEU A 601 26.73 -0.45 -16.70
CA LEU A 601 25.33 -0.84 -16.76
C LEU A 601 24.85 -0.90 -18.22
N LEU A 602 24.14 -1.96 -18.60
CA LEU A 602 23.55 -2.09 -19.94
C LEU A 602 22.07 -1.65 -19.96
N GLU A 603 21.48 -1.54 -18.78
CA GLU A 603 20.08 -1.26 -18.56
C GLU A 603 19.92 -0.55 -17.21
N HIS A 604 18.81 0.16 -17.03
CA HIS A 604 18.48 0.76 -15.74
C HIS A 604 18.45 -0.31 -14.65
N LEU A 605 18.88 0.04 -13.43
CA LEU A 605 18.87 -0.87 -12.29
C LEU A 605 17.43 -1.31 -12.02
N HIS A 606 17.16 -2.62 -12.07
CA HIS A 606 15.81 -3.15 -11.85
C HIS A 606 15.77 -4.52 -11.17
N GLN A 607 16.92 -5.19 -10.99
CA GLN A 607 16.99 -6.51 -10.38
C GLN A 607 16.93 -6.47 -8.84
N SER A 608 17.43 -5.38 -8.23
CA SER A 608 17.48 -5.22 -6.76
C SER A 608 16.20 -4.62 -6.17
N PHE A 609 16.21 -4.45 -4.84
CA PHE A 609 15.09 -3.88 -4.08
C PHE A 609 15.02 -2.35 -4.19
N PHE A 610 13.81 -1.84 -4.45
CA PHE A 610 13.45 -0.41 -4.35
C PHE A 610 12.74 -0.07 -3.04
N PHE A 611 12.33 -1.08 -2.28
CA PHE A 611 11.56 -0.95 -1.05
C PHE A 611 12.24 -1.73 0.07
N TYR A 612 13.01 -1.01 0.88
CA TYR A 612 13.80 -1.57 1.96
C TYR A 612 13.93 -0.59 3.13
N LEU A 613 14.24 -1.13 4.31
CA LEU A 613 14.71 -0.36 5.47
C LEU A 613 16.15 -0.75 5.76
N LEU A 614 17.06 0.21 5.68
CA LEU A 614 18.45 0.02 6.12
C LEU A 614 18.51 0.14 7.64
N MET A 615 19.23 -0.79 8.26
CA MET A 615 19.50 -0.78 9.70
C MET A 615 20.98 -0.64 10.01
N HIS A 616 21.82 -0.96 9.04
CA HIS A 616 23.27 -0.85 9.05
C HIS A 616 23.74 -0.82 7.59
N THR A 617 24.96 -0.35 7.31
CA THR A 617 25.52 -0.31 5.94
C THR A 617 25.46 -1.69 5.27
N ASN A 618 25.67 -2.76 6.04
CA ASN A 618 25.68 -4.12 5.53
C ASN A 618 24.39 -4.92 5.79
N ARG A 619 23.30 -4.30 6.28
CA ARG A 619 22.05 -5.01 6.62
C ARG A 619 20.80 -4.22 6.28
N PHE A 620 19.81 -4.94 5.74
CA PHE A 620 18.52 -4.38 5.35
C PHE A 620 17.36 -5.33 5.63
N VAL A 621 16.15 -4.77 5.66
CA VAL A 621 14.88 -5.50 5.72
C VAL A 621 14.09 -5.20 4.45
N SER A 622 13.60 -6.24 3.79
CA SER A 622 12.81 -6.10 2.56
C SER A 622 11.34 -5.77 2.83
N ILE A 623 10.67 -5.22 1.82
CA ILE A 623 9.22 -4.90 1.87
C ILE A 623 8.34 -6.03 2.37
N GLY A 624 8.57 -7.27 1.93
CA GLY A 624 7.77 -8.42 2.38
C GLY A 624 7.85 -8.67 3.89
N THR A 625 8.92 -8.19 4.54
CA THR A 625 9.16 -8.38 5.96
C THR A 625 8.64 -7.21 6.79
N TYR A 626 8.83 -5.95 6.36
CA TYR A 626 8.36 -4.80 7.15
C TYR A 626 6.89 -4.41 6.89
N LEU A 627 6.37 -4.62 5.67
CA LEU A 627 5.03 -4.19 5.26
C LEU A 627 3.88 -4.70 6.17
N PRO A 628 3.91 -5.96 6.68
CA PRO A 628 2.88 -6.45 7.60
C PRO A 628 2.65 -5.55 8.81
N SER A 629 3.67 -4.87 9.32
CA SER A 629 3.56 -3.99 10.49
C SER A 629 2.55 -2.85 10.25
N ALA A 630 2.72 -2.08 9.17
CA ALA A 630 1.80 -0.99 8.83
C ALA A 630 0.44 -1.50 8.37
N MET A 631 0.40 -2.64 7.66
CA MET A 631 -0.85 -3.28 7.24
C MET A 631 -1.72 -3.72 8.41
N LEU A 632 -1.13 -4.25 9.48
CA LEU A 632 -1.85 -4.62 10.69
C LEU A 632 -2.44 -3.38 11.38
N ILE A 633 -1.67 -2.30 11.46
CA ILE A 633 -2.19 -1.02 11.98
C ILE A 633 -3.33 -0.53 11.07
N ALA A 634 -3.15 -0.41 9.75
CA ALA A 634 -4.24 0.05 8.87
C ALA A 634 -5.49 -0.86 8.93
N GLY A 635 -5.28 -2.18 9.00
CA GLY A 635 -6.33 -3.19 9.09
C GLY A 635 -7.20 -3.08 10.34
N ASN A 636 -6.67 -2.53 11.43
CA ASN A 636 -7.43 -2.31 12.67
C ASN A 636 -8.69 -1.44 12.42
N PHE A 637 -8.57 -0.44 11.55
CA PHE A 637 -9.66 0.48 11.20
C PHE A 637 -10.70 -0.22 10.32
N THR A 638 -10.27 -1.01 9.35
CA THR A 638 -11.16 -1.79 8.47
C THR A 638 -11.96 -2.83 9.25
N ILE A 639 -11.32 -3.55 10.19
CA ILE A 639 -12.01 -4.52 11.07
C ILE A 639 -13.09 -3.80 11.88
N MET A 640 -12.76 -2.66 12.48
CA MET A 640 -13.70 -1.87 13.27
C MET A 640 -14.86 -1.33 12.40
N ALA A 641 -14.56 -0.84 11.20
CA ALA A 641 -15.56 -0.37 10.25
C ALA A 641 -16.57 -1.47 9.89
N ILE A 642 -16.08 -2.65 9.48
CA ILE A 642 -16.94 -3.79 9.14
C ILE A 642 -17.81 -4.20 10.34
N ALA A 643 -17.23 -4.23 11.55
CA ALA A 643 -17.98 -4.56 12.76
C ALA A 643 -19.11 -3.57 13.05
N LEU A 644 -18.86 -2.27 12.89
CA LEU A 644 -19.86 -1.22 13.07
C LEU A 644 -20.98 -1.32 12.01
N TRP A 645 -20.62 -1.58 10.75
CA TRP A 645 -21.57 -1.84 9.67
C TRP A 645 -22.47 -3.06 9.91
N MET A 646 -21.89 -4.14 10.45
CA MET A 646 -22.65 -5.34 10.79
C MET A 646 -23.59 -5.09 11.97
N ARG A 647 -23.14 -4.34 12.98
CA ARG A 647 -23.93 -4.00 14.17
C ARG A 647 -25.21 -3.22 13.82
N THR A 648 -25.17 -2.35 12.82
CA THR A 648 -26.35 -1.59 12.39
C THR A 648 -27.39 -2.42 11.63
N GLY A 649 -27.00 -3.56 11.05
CA GLY A 649 -27.90 -4.48 10.35
C GLY A 649 -28.47 -5.60 11.23
N TYR A 650 -27.67 -6.17 12.14
CA TYR A 650 -28.07 -7.37 12.90
C TYR A 650 -28.49 -7.10 14.36
N TYR A 651 -27.88 -6.12 15.04
CA TYR A 651 -28.00 -5.98 16.51
C TYR A 651 -29.20 -5.14 16.95
N MET A 652 -29.63 -4.17 16.14
CA MET A 652 -30.82 -3.35 16.43
C MET A 652 -32.13 -4.18 16.31
N HIS A 653 -32.14 -5.20 15.45
CA HIS A 653 -33.27 -6.12 15.27
C HIS A 653 -33.52 -6.96 16.55
N ALA A 654 -32.47 -7.47 17.19
CA ALA A 654 -32.56 -8.32 18.39
C ALA A 654 -33.02 -7.56 19.66
N LEU A 655 -32.62 -6.30 19.81
CA LEU A 655 -33.09 -5.44 20.92
C LEU A 655 -34.56 -5.07 20.76
N ALA A 656 -35.01 -4.74 19.54
CA ALA A 656 -36.40 -4.38 19.26
C ALA A 656 -37.38 -5.54 19.52
N THR A 657 -36.97 -6.80 19.29
CA THR A 657 -37.78 -8.00 19.56
C THR A 657 -37.80 -8.42 21.04
N SER A 658 -36.85 -7.94 21.84
CA SER A 658 -36.78 -8.27 23.28
C SER A 658 -37.64 -7.36 24.16
N THR A 659 -37.86 -6.11 23.76
CA THR A 659 -38.70 -5.13 24.49
C THR A 659 -40.20 -5.33 24.33
N THR A 660 -40.66 -6.16 23.38
CA THR A 660 -42.09 -6.48 23.19
C THR A 660 -42.56 -7.70 24.00
N LYS A 661 -41.67 -8.32 24.79
CA LYS A 661 -42.02 -9.42 25.71
C LYS A 661 -41.62 -9.05 27.14
N GLY A 662 -42.40 -8.19 27.79
CA GLY A 662 -42.22 -7.89 29.20
C GLY A 662 -43.34 -7.02 29.77
N GLU A 663 -44.07 -7.60 30.72
CA GLU A 663 -44.90 -6.96 31.76
C GLU A 663 -46.40 -6.74 31.49
N GLY A 664 -47.19 -7.69 32.00
CA GLY A 664 -48.57 -7.51 32.47
C GLY A 664 -48.86 -8.54 33.58
N PRO A 665 -49.33 -8.14 34.77
CA PRO A 665 -49.42 -9.01 35.95
C PRO A 665 -50.56 -10.02 35.85
N GLN A 666 -50.33 -11.23 36.39
CA GLN A 666 -51.35 -12.25 36.60
C GLN A 666 -52.31 -11.80 37.70
N ASP A 667 -53.59 -11.67 37.39
CA ASP A 667 -54.66 -11.79 38.39
C ASP A 667 -55.80 -12.69 37.89
N LYS A 668 -56.22 -13.60 38.78
CA LYS A 668 -57.29 -14.58 38.61
C LYS A 668 -58.65 -13.93 38.89
N LYS A 669 -59.66 -14.16 38.04
CA LYS A 669 -61.02 -14.65 38.42
C LYS A 669 -61.96 -14.79 37.21
N SER A 670 -62.89 -15.72 37.37
CA SER A 670 -63.77 -16.37 36.37
C SER A 670 -65.16 -15.67 36.22
N PRO A 671 -66.19 -16.21 35.53
CA PRO A 671 -66.98 -15.49 34.50
C PRO A 671 -68.49 -15.34 34.85
N ALA A 672 -69.31 -14.87 33.87
CA ALA A 672 -70.79 -14.70 33.79
C ALA A 672 -71.26 -13.23 33.91
N ASP A 673 -72.24 -12.69 33.18
CA ASP A 673 -73.24 -13.19 32.21
C ASP A 673 -73.89 -11.98 31.46
N GLN A 674 -74.35 -12.22 30.21
CA GLN A 674 -75.56 -11.70 29.50
C GLN A 674 -75.91 -10.18 29.47
N ALA A 675 -76.56 -9.56 28.48
CA ALA A 675 -77.01 -9.81 27.10
C ALA A 675 -77.75 -8.52 26.62
N THR A 676 -78.10 -8.45 25.32
CA THR A 676 -79.15 -7.63 24.65
C THR A 676 -78.81 -6.30 23.94
N ASN A 677 -78.54 -6.42 22.63
CA ASN A 677 -79.23 -5.89 21.44
C ASN A 677 -79.86 -4.47 21.43
N ALA A 678 -79.45 -3.63 20.46
CA ALA A 678 -80.29 -3.18 19.34
C ALA A 678 -79.49 -2.30 18.34
N GLU A 679 -79.74 -2.54 17.05
CA GLU A 679 -79.08 -2.01 15.86
C GLU A 679 -79.54 -0.59 15.47
N THR A 680 -78.66 0.24 14.89
CA THR A 680 -78.98 0.98 13.65
C THR A 680 -77.73 1.55 12.95
N ASN A 681 -77.61 1.13 11.69
CA ASN A 681 -76.74 1.47 10.56
C ASN A 681 -76.08 2.87 10.46
N GLY A 682 -74.85 2.88 9.93
CA GLY A 682 -74.20 4.04 9.30
C GLY A 682 -72.68 4.03 9.37
N GLU A 683 -72.04 3.35 8.40
CA GLU A 683 -70.61 3.06 8.28
C GLU A 683 -69.68 4.28 8.48
N LEU A 684 -68.77 4.15 9.46
CA LEU A 684 -67.64 5.04 9.73
C LEU A 684 -66.38 4.18 9.89
N ASN A 685 -65.33 4.57 9.17
CA ASN A 685 -63.93 4.49 9.56
C ASN A 685 -63.43 3.18 10.17
N ASP A 686 -62.98 2.25 9.33
CA ASP A 686 -62.03 1.23 9.77
C ASP A 686 -60.60 1.77 9.64
N SER A 687 -60.16 2.36 10.75
CA SER A 687 -58.76 2.39 11.17
C SER A 687 -58.28 0.95 11.36
N ASN A 688 -57.73 0.36 10.30
CA ASN A 688 -57.11 -0.95 10.39
C ASN A 688 -55.81 -0.89 11.23
N PRO A 689 -55.57 -1.91 12.09
CA PRO A 689 -54.54 -1.90 13.10
C PRO A 689 -53.15 -2.01 12.47
N LYS A 690 -52.19 -1.25 13.02
CA LYS A 690 -50.75 -1.37 12.74
C LYS A 690 -50.36 -2.85 12.72
N GLU A 691 -50.05 -3.35 11.54
CA GLU A 691 -49.41 -4.65 11.33
C GLU A 691 -48.21 -4.78 12.27
N LEU A 692 -48.19 -5.85 13.08
CA LEU A 692 -46.97 -6.27 13.74
C LEU A 692 -45.93 -6.60 12.66
N PRO A 693 -44.70 -6.10 12.74
CA PRO A 693 -43.67 -6.43 11.77
C PRO A 693 -43.37 -7.94 11.83
N SER A 694 -43.42 -8.58 10.67
CA SER A 694 -43.04 -9.97 10.46
C SER A 694 -41.58 -10.23 10.89
N PRO A 695 -41.26 -11.42 11.44
CA PRO A 695 -39.89 -11.77 11.82
C PRO A 695 -39.06 -11.97 10.54
N GLY A 696 -38.45 -10.90 10.05
CA GLY A 696 -37.70 -10.88 8.80
C GLY A 696 -37.46 -9.49 8.18
N SER A 697 -37.97 -8.40 8.76
CA SER A 697 -37.72 -7.06 8.22
C SER A 697 -36.27 -6.62 8.45
N VAL A 698 -35.47 -6.65 7.37
CA VAL A 698 -34.14 -6.05 7.34
C VAL A 698 -34.32 -4.54 7.53
N LEU A 699 -33.83 -4.02 8.64
CA LEU A 699 -33.92 -2.59 8.95
C LEU A 699 -33.13 -1.81 7.89
N GLU A 700 -33.82 -1.01 7.08
CA GLU A 700 -33.18 -0.20 6.05
C GLU A 700 -32.15 0.74 6.68
N ARG A 701 -30.93 0.77 6.11
CA ARG A 701 -29.86 1.63 6.62
C ARG A 701 -30.06 3.03 6.08
N GLN A 702 -30.17 4.01 6.96
CA GLN A 702 -30.24 5.41 6.56
C GLN A 702 -28.83 5.94 6.24
N LEU A 703 -28.46 5.92 4.97
CA LEU A 703 -27.09 6.24 4.52
C LEU A 703 -26.84 7.73 4.26
N ALA A 704 -27.89 8.52 3.99
CA ALA A 704 -27.75 9.89 3.51
C ALA A 704 -26.92 10.78 4.46
N LEU A 705 -27.34 10.93 5.73
CA LEU A 705 -26.64 11.76 6.71
C LEU A 705 -25.19 11.28 7.00
N PRO A 706 -24.94 9.98 7.27
CA PRO A 706 -23.57 9.50 7.45
C PRO A 706 -22.65 9.76 6.26
N LEU A 707 -23.14 9.54 5.04
CA LEU A 707 -22.35 9.71 3.83
C LEU A 707 -22.07 11.19 3.54
N THR A 708 -23.08 12.06 3.64
CA THR A 708 -22.93 13.50 3.41
C THR A 708 -22.00 14.13 4.44
N LEU A 709 -22.09 13.74 5.71
CA LEU A 709 -21.20 14.24 6.76
C LEU A 709 -19.75 13.82 6.51
N VAL A 710 -19.51 12.53 6.23
CA VAL A 710 -18.15 12.03 6.01
C VAL A 710 -17.53 12.63 4.76
N ILE A 711 -18.24 12.65 3.62
CA ILE A 711 -17.75 13.26 2.38
C ILE A 711 -17.55 14.77 2.58
N GLY A 712 -18.50 15.45 3.22
CA GLY A 712 -18.42 16.89 3.50
C GLY A 712 -17.19 17.25 4.34
N LEU A 713 -16.85 16.44 5.34
CA LEU A 713 -15.64 16.66 6.14
C LEU A 713 -14.33 16.40 5.37
N HIS A 714 -14.31 15.43 4.44
CA HIS A 714 -13.14 15.24 3.58
C HIS A 714 -12.96 16.41 2.60
N LEU A 715 -14.07 16.92 2.03
CA LEU A 715 -14.05 18.13 1.20
C LEU A 715 -13.65 19.37 2.02
N LEU A 716 -14.09 19.46 3.27
CA LEU A 716 -13.71 20.54 4.17
C LEU A 716 -12.21 20.54 4.46
N GLY A 717 -11.56 19.36 4.46
CA GLY A 717 -10.11 19.23 4.58
C GLY A 717 -9.32 19.93 3.46
N LEU A 718 -9.94 20.21 2.31
CA LEU A 718 -9.32 21.00 1.24
C LEU A 718 -9.14 22.46 1.62
N VAL A 719 -9.94 22.99 2.57
CA VAL A 719 -9.84 24.38 3.03
C VAL A 719 -8.52 24.64 3.78
N PRO A 720 -8.16 23.93 4.86
CA PRO A 720 -6.87 24.13 5.51
C PRO A 720 -5.70 23.81 4.59
N LEU A 721 -5.83 22.83 3.68
CA LEU A 721 -4.81 22.57 2.65
C LEU A 721 -4.63 23.75 1.70
N PHE A 722 -5.72 24.37 1.23
CA PHE A 722 -5.68 25.55 0.38
C PHE A 722 -5.08 26.75 1.12
N ILE A 723 -5.52 27.02 2.35
CA ILE A 723 -4.98 28.10 3.19
C ILE A 723 -3.48 27.91 3.35
N PHE A 724 -3.05 26.72 3.75
CA PHE A 724 -1.64 26.39 3.93
C PHE A 724 -0.78 26.72 2.70
N ASN A 725 -1.24 26.36 1.50
CA ASN A 725 -0.46 26.57 0.27
C ASN A 725 -0.45 28.02 -0.24
N ASN A 726 -1.34 28.90 0.23
CA ASN A 726 -1.50 30.26 -0.29
C ASN A 726 -1.10 31.36 0.70
N ILE A 727 -0.90 31.04 1.99
CA ILE A 727 -0.50 32.05 2.98
C ILE A 727 1.01 32.31 2.95
N HIS A 728 1.38 33.51 3.35
CA HIS A 728 2.78 33.91 3.52
C HIS A 728 3.38 33.29 4.78
N HIS A 729 4.65 32.89 4.74
CA HIS A 729 5.30 32.09 5.80
C HIS A 729 5.18 32.66 7.21
N LYS A 730 5.28 33.99 7.35
CA LYS A 730 5.09 34.73 8.63
C LYS A 730 3.79 34.42 9.37
N TYR A 731 2.75 33.98 8.66
CA TYR A 731 1.46 33.66 9.25
C TYR A 731 1.31 32.17 9.62
N TYR A 732 2.30 31.31 9.35
CA TYR A 732 2.20 29.87 9.62
C TYR A 732 1.98 29.55 11.10
N THR A 733 2.71 30.23 11.98
CA THR A 733 2.57 30.04 13.42
C THR A 733 1.16 30.42 13.88
N THR A 734 0.70 31.61 13.49
CA THR A 734 -0.66 32.09 13.80
C THR A 734 -1.73 31.17 13.22
N ALA A 735 -1.60 30.76 11.95
CA ALA A 735 -2.51 29.85 11.28
C ALA A 735 -2.57 28.48 11.96
N THR A 736 -1.44 27.97 12.48
CA THR A 736 -1.41 26.69 13.20
C THR A 736 -2.18 26.79 14.51
N TYR A 737 -1.99 27.87 15.28
CA TYR A 737 -2.74 28.09 16.52
C TYR A 737 -4.24 28.36 16.28
N THR A 738 -4.60 29.09 15.21
CA THR A 738 -6.01 29.27 14.84
C THR A 738 -6.64 27.97 14.37
N CYS A 739 -5.94 27.15 13.59
CA CYS A 739 -6.37 25.80 13.22
C CYS A 739 -6.52 24.89 14.44
N LEU A 740 -5.64 25.00 15.44
CA LEU A 740 -5.77 24.26 16.71
C LEU A 740 -7.05 24.68 17.46
N GLY A 741 -7.28 25.98 17.63
CA GLY A 741 -8.49 26.50 18.27
C GLY A 741 -9.77 26.15 17.51
N ALA A 742 -9.76 26.31 16.18
CA ALA A 742 -10.85 25.91 15.30
C ALA A 742 -11.09 24.40 15.37
N GLY A 743 -10.04 23.59 15.49
CA GLY A 743 -10.12 22.15 15.68
C GLY A 743 -10.85 21.74 16.96
N VAL A 744 -10.71 22.50 18.04
CA VAL A 744 -11.46 22.24 19.29
C VAL A 744 -12.93 22.63 19.14
N ILE A 745 -13.20 23.76 18.50
CA ILE A 745 -14.54 24.37 18.43
C ILE A 745 -15.43 23.71 17.35
N LEU A 746 -14.88 23.49 16.16
CA LEU A 746 -15.63 23.00 14.98
C LEU A 746 -16.39 21.68 15.27
N PRO A 747 -15.78 20.63 15.86
CA PRO A 747 -16.49 19.41 16.17
C PRO A 747 -17.65 19.62 17.14
N LEU A 748 -17.52 20.54 18.11
CA LEU A 748 -18.59 20.85 19.07
C LEU A 748 -19.75 21.59 18.38
N ILE A 749 -19.47 22.53 17.48
CA ILE A 749 -20.48 23.20 16.66
C ILE A 749 -21.20 22.20 15.77
N VAL A 750 -20.46 21.33 15.07
CA VAL A 750 -21.05 20.29 14.22
C VAL A 750 -21.92 19.33 15.04
N SER A 751 -21.47 18.92 16.23
CA SER A 751 -22.29 18.14 17.17
C SER A 751 -23.58 18.87 17.58
N ALA A 752 -23.51 20.15 17.89
CA ALA A 752 -24.68 20.96 18.27
C ALA A 752 -25.67 21.11 17.10
N LEU A 753 -25.18 21.42 15.90
CA LEU A 753 -25.99 21.51 14.68
C LEU A 753 -26.68 20.20 14.35
N LEU A 754 -25.97 19.06 14.48
CA LEU A 754 -26.54 17.75 14.23
C LEU A 754 -27.68 17.40 15.21
N ASN A 755 -27.56 17.76 16.50
CA ASN A 755 -28.54 17.37 17.51
C ASN A 755 -29.67 18.41 17.73
N HIS A 756 -29.46 19.69 17.42
CA HIS A 756 -30.44 20.76 17.63
C HIS A 756 -30.92 21.45 16.34
N GLY A 757 -30.13 21.41 15.25
CA GLY A 757 -30.42 22.14 14.01
C GLY A 757 -31.21 21.36 12.95
N VAL A 758 -31.38 20.05 13.13
CA VAL A 758 -32.16 19.18 12.23
C VAL A 758 -33.48 18.85 12.89
N SER A 759 -34.58 18.76 12.12
CA SER A 759 -35.94 18.46 12.61
C SER A 759 -36.05 17.16 13.43
N SER A 760 -35.04 16.29 13.37
CA SER A 760 -34.91 15.11 14.23
C SER A 760 -33.44 14.84 14.55
N PRO A 761 -33.08 14.54 15.82
CA PRO A 761 -31.70 14.24 16.20
C PRO A 761 -31.23 12.92 15.55
N PRO A 762 -29.91 12.75 15.31
CA PRO A 762 -29.41 11.60 14.59
C PRO A 762 -29.62 10.32 15.38
N THR A 763 -30.02 9.26 14.68
CA THR A 763 -30.25 7.96 15.30
C THR A 763 -28.93 7.31 15.70
N THR A 764 -28.96 6.40 16.68
CA THR A 764 -27.80 5.59 17.06
C THR A 764 -27.24 4.80 15.87
N GLN A 765 -28.10 4.39 14.93
CA GLN A 765 -27.69 3.73 13.69
C GLN A 765 -26.83 4.66 12.81
N GLN A 766 -27.26 5.91 12.63
CA GLN A 766 -26.52 6.90 11.84
C GLN A 766 -25.14 7.19 12.45
N TYR A 767 -25.02 7.35 13.77
CA TYR A 767 -23.71 7.54 14.42
C TYR A 767 -22.74 6.36 14.20
N PHE A 768 -23.22 5.12 14.24
CA PHE A 768 -22.38 3.96 13.92
C PHE A 768 -21.98 3.90 12.46
N LEU A 769 -22.88 4.26 11.54
CA LEU A 769 -22.58 4.34 10.10
C LEU A 769 -21.55 5.45 9.80
N THR A 770 -21.67 6.63 10.43
CA THR A 770 -20.69 7.72 10.27
C THR A 770 -19.29 7.27 10.68
N LYS A 771 -19.18 6.65 11.87
CA LYS A 771 -17.89 6.09 12.33
C LYS A 771 -17.39 4.98 11.40
N SER A 772 -18.28 4.09 10.96
CA SER A 772 -17.95 3.01 10.04
C SER A 772 -17.34 3.54 8.74
N PHE A 773 -17.95 4.52 8.10
CA PHE A 773 -17.45 5.08 6.84
C PHE A 773 -16.15 5.84 7.02
N SER A 774 -16.01 6.61 8.11
CA SER A 774 -14.77 7.31 8.43
C SER A 774 -13.59 6.34 8.62
N LEU A 775 -13.78 5.28 9.42
CA LEU A 775 -12.73 4.28 9.66
C LEU A 775 -12.44 3.42 8.42
N LEU A 776 -13.44 3.16 7.57
CA LEU A 776 -13.24 2.43 6.32
C LEU A 776 -12.34 3.21 5.36
N LEU A 777 -12.63 4.51 5.17
CA LEU A 777 -11.80 5.38 4.32
C LEU A 777 -10.40 5.53 4.89
N LEU A 778 -10.27 5.73 6.21
CA LEU A 778 -8.98 5.82 6.88
C LEU A 778 -8.16 4.52 6.68
N GLY A 779 -8.77 3.35 6.91
CA GLY A 779 -8.12 2.05 6.71
C GLY A 779 -7.70 1.82 5.26
N LEU A 780 -8.54 2.22 4.29
CA LEU A 780 -8.26 2.14 2.85
C LEU A 780 -7.07 3.04 2.46
N PHE A 781 -7.08 4.30 2.89
CA PHE A 781 -6.02 5.25 2.58
C PHE A 781 -4.70 4.83 3.20
N LEU A 782 -4.69 4.44 4.48
CA LEU A 782 -3.47 4.00 5.16
C LEU A 782 -2.92 2.69 4.59
N SER A 783 -3.79 1.75 4.17
CA SER A 783 -3.34 0.52 3.52
C SER A 783 -2.66 0.82 2.17
N THR A 784 -3.28 1.67 1.34
CA THR A 784 -2.68 2.10 0.07
C THR A 784 -1.40 2.91 0.29
N LEU A 785 -1.40 3.80 1.28
CA LEU A 785 -0.25 4.62 1.62
C LEU A 785 0.92 3.77 2.11
N ALA A 786 0.69 2.71 2.87
CA ALA A 786 1.77 1.86 3.38
C ALA A 786 2.55 1.13 2.28
N THR A 787 1.97 0.92 1.10
CA THR A 787 2.70 0.37 -0.06
C THR A 787 3.57 1.40 -0.78
N LEU A 788 3.32 2.69 -0.58
CA LEU A 788 3.99 3.78 -1.27
C LEU A 788 4.96 4.53 -0.34
N ASN A 789 4.51 4.84 0.88
CA ASN A 789 5.28 5.39 1.98
C ASN A 789 4.87 4.70 3.28
N PHE A 790 5.59 3.61 3.58
CA PHE A 790 5.42 2.81 4.79
C PHE A 790 5.47 3.66 6.06
N SER A 791 6.48 4.53 6.14
CA SER A 791 6.79 5.30 7.34
C SER A 791 5.69 6.30 7.69
N LEU A 792 5.19 7.05 6.70
CA LEU A 792 4.07 7.98 6.87
C LEU A 792 2.79 7.25 7.26
N SER A 793 2.48 6.12 6.61
CA SER A 793 1.29 5.33 6.96
C SER A 793 1.36 4.75 8.38
N PHE A 794 2.53 4.23 8.78
CA PHE A 794 2.74 3.69 10.12
C PHE A 794 2.57 4.77 11.19
N MET A 795 3.22 5.93 11.03
CA MET A 795 3.15 7.05 11.97
C MET A 795 1.72 7.60 12.09
N VAL A 796 1.08 7.93 10.96
CA VAL A 796 -0.30 8.46 10.95
C VAL A 796 -1.28 7.41 11.47
N GLY A 797 -1.10 6.14 11.13
CA GLY A 797 -1.91 5.04 11.63
C GLY A 797 -1.86 4.89 13.15
N LEU A 798 -0.69 5.05 13.77
CA LEU A 798 -0.56 5.06 15.24
C LEU A 798 -1.25 6.27 15.87
N LEU A 799 -1.08 7.46 15.29
CA LEU A 799 -1.76 8.68 15.77
C LEU A 799 -3.29 8.57 15.66
N CYS A 800 -3.78 7.85 14.65
CA CYS A 800 -5.20 7.59 14.46
C CYS A 800 -5.75 6.42 15.29
N ALA A 801 -4.91 5.60 15.91
CA ALA A 801 -5.32 4.36 16.58
C ALA A 801 -6.45 4.55 17.63
N PRO A 802 -6.49 5.64 18.42
CA PRO A 802 -7.58 5.87 19.37
C PRO A 802 -8.98 6.00 18.73
N LEU A 803 -9.08 6.41 17.46
CA LEU A 803 -10.35 6.57 16.74
C LEU A 803 -11.14 5.25 16.65
N SER A 804 -10.45 4.10 16.64
CA SER A 804 -11.09 2.79 16.69
C SER A 804 -11.87 2.56 17.98
N PHE A 805 -11.43 3.16 19.10
CA PHE A 805 -12.00 2.95 20.44
C PHE A 805 -12.98 4.04 20.86
N VAL A 806 -12.89 5.24 20.27
CA VAL A 806 -13.79 6.36 20.55
C VAL A 806 -15.22 6.08 20.09
N LYS A 807 -16.23 6.35 20.93
CA LYS A 807 -17.64 6.18 20.59
C LYS A 807 -18.50 7.24 21.27
N ARG A 808 -19.67 7.52 20.69
CA ARG A 808 -20.73 8.28 21.39
C ARG A 808 -21.15 7.53 22.65
N ILE A 809 -21.14 8.21 23.78
CA ILE A 809 -21.60 7.68 25.06
C ILE A 809 -23.12 7.85 25.10
N SER A 810 -23.82 6.79 25.50
CA SER A 810 -25.28 6.79 25.41
C SER A 810 -25.90 7.78 26.43
N PRO A 811 -26.98 8.49 26.08
CA PRO A 811 -27.66 9.42 26.99
C PRO A 811 -28.20 8.75 28.26
N GLN A 812 -28.41 7.43 28.23
CA GLN A 812 -28.82 6.64 29.39
C GLN A 812 -27.72 6.49 30.46
N THR A 813 -26.47 6.83 30.14
CA THR A 813 -25.37 6.83 31.10
C THR A 813 -25.47 8.07 32.01
N LYS A 814 -25.30 7.90 33.32
CA LYS A 814 -25.35 9.01 34.30
C LYS A 814 -24.45 10.17 33.85
N ALA A 815 -24.97 11.39 33.91
CA ALA A 815 -24.26 12.60 33.51
C ALA A 815 -22.88 12.75 34.17
N ALA A 816 -22.79 12.43 35.47
CA ALA A 816 -21.56 12.43 36.25
C ALA A 816 -20.46 11.51 35.71
N LEU A 817 -20.80 10.50 34.89
CA LEU A 817 -19.84 9.61 34.23
C LEU A 817 -19.69 9.94 32.73
N ARG A 818 -20.79 10.32 32.07
CA ARG A 818 -20.82 10.68 30.64
C ARG A 818 -19.89 11.84 30.31
N TYR A 819 -20.02 12.94 31.04
CA TYR A 819 -19.25 14.17 30.78
C TYR A 819 -17.74 14.00 30.97
N PRO A 820 -17.23 13.46 32.09
CA PRO A 820 -15.78 13.33 32.25
C PRO A 820 -15.16 12.38 31.22
N ILE A 821 -15.83 11.29 30.84
CA ILE A 821 -15.31 10.37 29.81
C ILE A 821 -15.29 11.05 28.43
N ALA A 822 -16.35 11.77 28.07
CA ALA A 822 -16.40 12.49 26.80
C ALA A 822 -15.33 13.60 26.72
N ILE A 823 -15.17 14.37 27.80
CA ILE A 823 -14.14 15.42 27.90
C ILE A 823 -12.74 14.82 27.85
N LEU A 824 -12.46 13.75 28.60
CA LEU A 824 -11.17 13.07 28.55
C LEU A 824 -10.87 12.54 27.15
N GLY A 825 -11.85 11.94 26.48
CA GLY A 825 -11.70 11.48 25.10
C GLY A 825 -11.40 12.63 24.14
N LEU A 826 -12.08 13.77 24.29
CA LEU A 826 -11.82 14.97 23.50
C LEU A 826 -10.40 15.51 23.76
N LEU A 827 -9.95 15.54 25.01
CA LEU A 827 -8.58 15.97 25.34
C LEU A 827 -7.54 15.07 24.67
N VAL A 828 -7.69 13.75 24.77
CA VAL A 828 -6.78 12.78 24.13
C VAL A 828 -6.77 12.98 22.61
N LEU A 829 -7.94 13.11 21.97
CA LEU A 829 -7.98 13.34 20.53
C LEU A 829 -7.37 14.69 20.16
N ASN A 830 -7.60 15.76 20.92
CA ASN A 830 -7.02 17.07 20.60
C ASN A 830 -5.49 17.10 20.70
N VAL A 831 -4.90 16.37 21.65
CA VAL A 831 -3.43 16.18 21.72
C VAL A 831 -2.91 15.44 20.49
N LEU A 832 -3.70 14.52 19.94
CA LEU A 832 -3.40 13.77 18.71
C LEU A 832 -3.95 14.43 17.45
N SER A 833 -4.33 15.71 17.51
CA SER A 833 -4.73 16.44 16.31
C SER A 833 -3.49 16.81 15.48
N PRO A 834 -3.61 16.92 14.14
CA PRO A 834 -2.48 17.33 13.31
C PRO A 834 -1.73 18.59 13.78
N PRO A 835 -2.40 19.73 14.10
CA PRO A 835 -1.69 20.91 14.56
C PRO A 835 -1.03 20.72 15.94
N ALA A 836 -1.66 19.96 16.85
CA ALA A 836 -1.06 19.70 18.17
C ALA A 836 0.20 18.82 18.07
N VAL A 837 0.16 17.77 17.23
CA VAL A 837 1.31 16.90 16.98
C VAL A 837 2.43 17.68 16.30
N LEU A 838 2.12 18.57 15.35
CA LEU A 838 3.11 19.46 14.73
C LEU A 838 3.79 20.35 15.78
N ILE A 839 3.02 21.02 16.64
CA ILE A 839 3.55 21.88 17.70
C ILE A 839 4.42 21.06 18.67
N GLY A 840 3.94 19.89 19.10
CA GLY A 840 4.68 19.00 19.99
C GLY A 840 5.99 18.49 19.37
N ALA A 841 5.97 18.14 18.09
CA ALA A 841 7.16 17.72 17.35
C ALA A 841 8.18 18.86 17.22
N CYS A 842 7.72 20.07 16.88
CA CYS A 842 8.53 21.29 16.81
C CYS A 842 9.17 21.63 18.16
N TRP A 843 8.40 21.53 19.25
CA TRP A 843 8.90 21.74 20.60
C TRP A 843 9.97 20.70 20.99
N TYR A 844 9.75 19.43 20.67
CA TYR A 844 10.71 18.36 20.95
C TYR A 844 12.00 18.49 20.13
N SER A 845 11.91 18.89 18.86
CA SER A 845 13.06 19.03 17.97
C SER A 845 13.80 20.37 18.12
N GLY A 846 13.23 21.34 18.84
CA GLY A 846 13.78 22.69 18.95
C GLY A 846 13.67 23.52 17.65
N VAL A 847 12.84 23.09 16.69
CA VAL A 847 12.65 23.77 15.40
C VAL A 847 11.33 24.55 15.44
N THR A 848 11.29 25.74 14.85
CA THR A 848 10.06 26.54 14.82
C THR A 848 9.01 25.96 13.85
N VAL A 849 7.73 26.15 14.18
CA VAL A 849 6.61 25.75 13.32
C VAL A 849 6.72 26.42 11.94
N GLU A 850 7.11 27.69 11.91
CA GLU A 850 7.33 28.45 10.69
C GLU A 850 8.35 27.78 9.78
N THR A 851 9.49 27.34 10.30
CA THR A 851 10.54 26.65 9.53
C THR A 851 10.02 25.35 8.92
N VAL A 852 9.35 24.51 9.72
CA VAL A 852 8.83 23.22 9.25
C VAL A 852 7.77 23.41 8.17
N LEU A 853 6.83 24.33 8.39
CA LEU A 853 5.74 24.61 7.45
C LEU A 853 6.22 25.31 6.18
N THR A 854 7.25 26.16 6.27
CA THR A 854 7.90 26.76 5.09
C THR A 854 8.56 25.69 4.22
N GLN A 855 9.29 24.75 4.83
CA GLN A 855 9.88 23.62 4.10
C GLN A 855 8.80 22.72 3.50
N ALA A 856 7.70 22.47 4.22
CA ALA A 856 6.59 21.67 3.71
C ALA A 856 5.90 22.33 2.50
N ALA A 857 5.69 23.65 2.55
CA ALA A 857 5.09 24.38 1.43
C ALA A 857 6.02 24.43 0.21
N PHE A 858 7.32 24.64 0.42
CA PHE A 858 8.33 24.48 -0.62
C PHE A 858 8.28 23.07 -1.22
N GLY A 859 8.24 22.04 -0.38
CA GLY A 859 8.15 20.65 -0.84
C GLY A 859 6.90 20.33 -1.63
N TRP A 860 5.75 20.93 -1.31
CA TRP A 860 4.54 20.81 -2.13
C TRP A 860 4.69 21.45 -3.51
N ASN A 861 5.16 22.71 -3.54
CA ASN A 861 5.23 23.51 -4.75
C ASN A 861 6.34 23.05 -5.71
N VAL A 862 7.46 22.53 -5.17
CA VAL A 862 8.67 22.23 -5.94
C VAL A 862 8.90 20.72 -6.09
N TRP A 863 8.75 19.93 -5.02
CA TRP A 863 9.05 18.49 -5.06
C TRP A 863 7.81 17.59 -5.24
N GLY A 864 6.60 18.14 -5.25
CA GLY A 864 5.37 17.36 -5.28
C GLY A 864 5.15 16.53 -4.00
N MET A 865 5.51 17.07 -2.83
CA MET A 865 5.42 16.37 -1.55
C MET A 865 3.97 16.17 -1.09
N TRP A 866 3.51 14.93 -0.95
CA TRP A 866 2.11 14.62 -0.60
C TRP A 866 1.78 14.55 0.89
N THR A 867 2.75 14.73 1.79
CA THR A 867 2.57 14.59 3.25
C THR A 867 1.42 15.44 3.78
N GLN A 868 1.29 16.67 3.28
CA GLN A 868 0.20 17.57 3.65
C GLN A 868 -1.19 17.11 3.19
N VAL A 869 -1.28 16.38 2.08
CA VAL A 869 -2.55 15.79 1.61
C VAL A 869 -2.99 14.70 2.56
N VAL A 870 -2.05 13.86 3.02
CA VAL A 870 -2.35 12.84 4.03
C VAL A 870 -2.80 13.49 5.34
N VAL A 871 -2.13 14.56 5.77
CA VAL A 871 -2.49 15.29 7.00
C VAL A 871 -3.91 15.86 6.91
N TRP A 872 -4.22 16.63 5.87
CA TRP A 872 -5.48 17.40 5.80
C TRP A 872 -6.65 16.66 5.15
N CYS A 873 -6.40 15.71 4.25
CA CYS A 873 -7.45 14.99 3.53
C CYS A 873 -7.68 13.57 4.05
N VAL A 874 -6.79 13.01 4.89
CA VAL A 874 -6.94 11.65 5.44
C VAL A 874 -7.03 11.67 6.96
N TRP A 875 -6.02 12.21 7.66
CA TRP A 875 -5.96 12.20 9.12
C TRP A 875 -6.96 13.18 9.75
N TRP A 876 -6.93 14.44 9.32
CA TRP A 876 -7.78 15.49 9.90
C TRP A 876 -9.29 15.19 9.78
N PRO A 877 -9.85 14.75 8.64
CA PRO A 877 -11.29 14.46 8.55
C PRO A 877 -11.73 13.31 9.45
N ALA A 878 -10.92 12.24 9.53
CA ALA A 878 -11.19 11.11 10.41
C ALA A 878 -11.14 11.51 11.90
N TRP A 879 -10.20 12.39 12.24
CA TRP A 879 -10.08 13.00 13.55
C TRP A 879 -11.32 13.85 13.91
N VAL A 880 -11.77 14.73 13.00
CA VAL A 880 -12.99 15.55 13.21
C VAL A 880 -14.20 14.67 13.48
N VAL A 881 -14.40 13.59 12.70
CA VAL A 881 -15.49 12.64 12.94
C VAL A 881 -15.42 12.04 14.35
N GLY A 882 -14.23 11.64 14.81
CA GLY A 882 -14.01 11.15 16.16
C GLY A 882 -14.42 12.16 17.24
N CYS A 883 -14.02 13.42 17.08
CA CYS A 883 -14.36 14.51 17.98
C CYS A 883 -15.87 14.82 17.96
N VAL A 884 -16.53 14.81 16.79
CA VAL A 884 -17.98 15.02 16.67
C VAL A 884 -18.76 13.93 17.42
N LEU A 885 -18.31 12.67 17.40
CA LEU A 885 -18.96 11.60 18.15
C LEU A 885 -18.90 11.81 19.67
N LEU A 886 -17.78 12.33 20.18
CA LEU A 886 -17.61 12.65 21.60
C LEU A 886 -18.35 13.93 21.98
N GLY A 887 -18.31 14.97 21.14
CA GLY A 887 -19.07 16.21 21.32
C GLY A 887 -20.58 15.95 21.41
N SER A 888 -21.10 15.07 20.55
CA SER A 888 -22.51 14.62 20.59
C SER A 888 -22.86 13.74 21.81
N SER A 889 -21.89 13.46 22.70
CA SER A 889 -22.13 12.83 24.00
C SER A 889 -22.36 13.86 25.11
N LEU A 890 -22.00 15.13 24.89
CA LEU A 890 -22.20 16.23 25.84
C LEU A 890 -23.60 16.84 25.74
N LEU A 891 -24.25 16.64 24.59
CA LEU A 891 -25.66 16.90 24.31
C LEU A 891 -26.44 15.64 24.68
#